data_AF-A0A2S5MMZ9-F1
#
_entry.id   AF-A0A2S5MMZ9-F1
#
_cell.length_a   1.000
_cell.length_b   1.000
_cell.length_c   1.000
_cell.angle_alpha   90.00
_cell.angle_beta   90.00
_cell.angle_gamma   90.00
#
_symmetry.space_group_name_H-M   'P 1'
#
loop_
_entity.id
_entity.type
_entity.pdbx_description
1 polymer ?
#
loop_
_entity_poly.entity_id
_entity_poly.type
_entity_poly.pdbx_seq_one_letter_code
_entity_poly.pdbx_strand_id
1 'polypeptide(L)'
;METVIAITPSHCLDPQIAIAACKAGEAGVLDLSWRADASAITDAINALRKSAGVRGTWGVRWDAAAGPYRDLNELSQLTQGKVPLLIFAGVKAREAAGLLKSTKELAQRVLLEVHDLDSALLAEAEGFDGLIVKGHEAGGWIGSATSFILLQELSGKVQIPYWIQGGVNMRSAAAAVLSGASGVVLAEQLWLTEEGPSASAEQKKLWSQFDGSETIVAGRGADLFRLSARHGRGKLRELEVGVAKGDDLRDLLRRLLAEREDALTPLAQDIAFAASLGRRYGTTGRVIAALRDAIAPAIGEARAQNVLRPDSALAKLHGARFPIVQGPMTRVSDVAPFADAVSRAGGLPFLALAVMRGVEVRSLLTKTKELMGARSWGVGILGFMPLDLRQEQMEAIRDVKPPFAIVAGGRPSQAKELEALGISAYLHVPSPGLLHGFIKEGARKFIFEGSECGGHTGPRTSFVLWESAVETLLSAKIDDPETVQILFAGGIHNGLSAAIVSVLAAPLAAKGMKVGVLMGTAYLFTEEAVRTGAIVKEFQDQAIDCRETALLQSGVGSFTRCANTSFCDEFDKTRRDLILQGKSEEEILMALELLNIGRLRIASKGVARNENPAAEDNNDKYVSLDADAQRREGMYMMGEVARLRDSRLSMAELHQAVSSGAQAALARGDNRKSSPRREPREEIAVVGMACLLPGANDVRSYWRNIMLAVDSVREVTEDRWRASDFYDPKRGVKDKVYSKWGGFLDDVAFDPTRYGIPPASLRSIEPVQLLALLVSSMALEDAGLDRRPFPRERTATIFASGGMNDLGTIYIFRTLLAHYLPKAEGVSEEARKQILESLYQDELPKWTEDSFPGFLGNVVAGRVANRLDLRGANFTVDAACASSLAALDVGIRQLRSGDADIALVGAVDGTNGPVSFMSFAQTHALSPRGRCRPFDDSADGIAIGEGVCAVVLKRLADAERDGDRIYSVIKGIGSSSDGHNRSLTAPHPEGQVLALERAYADAGVDPSSVTLIEAHGTGTSVGDKSEIGALN
;
A
#
# COMPACT_ATOMS: atom_id res chain seq x y z
N MET A 1 16.82 3.19 0.30
CA MET A 1 16.91 2.24 -0.82
C MET A 1 15.48 2.05 -1.28
N GLU A 2 15.21 2.11 -2.57
CA GLU A 2 13.87 2.11 -3.14
C GLU A 2 13.15 0.80 -2.81
N THR A 3 11.93 0.89 -2.27
CA THR A 3 11.11 -0.29 -1.94
C THR A 3 10.27 -0.73 -3.13
N VAL A 4 10.04 0.17 -4.10
CA VAL A 4 9.25 -0.10 -5.30
C VAL A 4 10.00 0.35 -6.56
N ILE A 5 9.96 -0.49 -7.59
CA ILE A 5 10.34 -0.13 -8.95
C ILE A 5 9.07 -0.20 -9.81
N ALA A 6 8.63 0.91 -10.37
CA ALA A 6 7.49 0.94 -11.30
C ALA A 6 8.00 0.96 -12.74
N ILE A 7 7.63 -0.05 -13.53
CA ILE A 7 8.05 -0.20 -14.93
C ILE A 7 6.86 0.10 -15.85
N THR A 8 7.09 0.93 -16.86
CA THR A 8 6.07 1.26 -17.87
C THR A 8 5.77 0.06 -18.78
N PRO A 9 4.61 0.00 -19.47
CA PRO A 9 4.26 -1.14 -20.31
C PRO A 9 5.21 -1.29 -21.51
N SER A 10 5.71 -2.50 -21.77
CA SER A 10 6.64 -2.76 -22.89
C SER A 10 6.05 -2.60 -24.30
N HIS A 11 4.72 -2.57 -24.41
CA HIS A 11 4.00 -2.43 -25.69
C HIS A 11 3.58 -0.98 -25.99
N CYS A 12 3.75 -0.06 -25.05
CA CYS A 12 3.35 1.35 -25.16
C CYS A 12 4.44 2.25 -24.58
N LEU A 13 5.00 3.14 -25.39
CA LEU A 13 6.01 4.09 -24.92
C LEU A 13 5.31 5.29 -24.27
N ASP A 14 5.09 5.22 -22.96
CA ASP A 14 4.50 6.28 -22.16
C ASP A 14 5.22 6.41 -20.80
N PRO A 15 5.87 7.56 -20.51
CA PRO A 15 6.61 7.76 -19.26
C PRO A 15 5.74 8.08 -18.05
N GLN A 16 4.41 8.25 -18.15
CA GLN A 16 3.60 8.76 -17.03
C GLN A 16 3.68 7.90 -15.76
N ILE A 17 3.62 6.56 -15.86
CA ILE A 17 3.81 5.66 -14.70
C ILE A 17 5.18 5.90 -14.03
N ALA A 18 6.25 5.98 -14.83
CA ALA A 18 7.60 6.19 -14.30
C ALA A 18 7.74 7.57 -13.64
N ILE A 19 7.14 8.62 -14.23
CA ILE A 19 7.13 9.97 -13.66
C ILE A 19 6.38 9.97 -12.32
N ALA A 20 5.21 9.34 -12.25
CA ALA A 20 4.41 9.27 -11.03
C ALA A 20 5.14 8.51 -9.91
N ALA A 21 5.86 7.43 -10.25
CA ALA A 21 6.68 6.71 -9.30
C ALA A 21 7.84 7.54 -8.75
N CYS A 22 8.54 8.29 -9.63
CA CYS A 22 9.60 9.20 -9.19
C CYS A 22 9.06 10.29 -8.24
N LYS A 23 7.89 10.86 -8.56
CA LYS A 23 7.23 11.85 -7.69
C LYS A 23 6.79 11.27 -6.35
N ALA A 24 6.49 9.97 -6.29
CA ALA A 24 6.19 9.25 -5.06
C ALA A 24 7.43 8.89 -4.23
N GLY A 25 8.65 9.23 -4.69
CA GLY A 25 9.90 8.96 -3.99
C GLY A 25 10.47 7.55 -4.23
N GLU A 26 9.97 6.83 -5.24
CA GLU A 26 10.40 5.48 -5.61
C GLU A 26 11.03 5.47 -7.02
N ALA A 27 11.50 4.29 -7.46
CA ALA A 27 12.15 4.20 -8.77
C ALA A 27 11.12 4.10 -9.91
N GLY A 28 11.19 5.02 -10.87
CA GLY A 28 10.38 5.01 -12.09
C GLY A 28 11.20 4.64 -13.31
N VAL A 29 10.83 3.55 -13.98
CA VAL A 29 11.62 2.99 -15.09
C VAL A 29 10.81 2.94 -16.38
N LEU A 30 11.31 3.59 -17.42
CA LEU A 30 10.76 3.54 -18.76
C LEU A 30 11.26 2.29 -19.49
N ASP A 31 10.35 1.39 -19.86
CA ASP A 31 10.62 0.29 -20.79
C ASP A 31 10.74 0.84 -22.21
N LEU A 32 11.86 0.56 -22.89
CA LEU A 32 12.22 1.17 -24.17
C LEU A 32 11.42 0.67 -25.39
N SER A 33 10.22 0.10 -25.19
CA SER A 33 9.20 -0.28 -26.17
C SER A 33 9.68 -0.90 -27.48
N TRP A 34 9.25 -2.12 -27.78
CA TRP A 34 9.70 -2.86 -28.98
C TRP A 34 9.23 -2.29 -30.31
N ARG A 35 8.36 -1.26 -30.30
CA ARG A 35 7.73 -0.69 -31.49
C ARG A 35 8.04 0.79 -31.71
N ALA A 36 8.74 1.41 -30.77
CA ALA A 36 9.05 2.83 -30.83
C ALA A 36 10.30 3.08 -31.67
N ASP A 37 10.29 4.19 -32.40
CA ASP A 37 11.49 4.68 -33.07
C ASP A 37 12.40 5.45 -32.10
N ALA A 38 13.63 5.74 -32.56
CA ALA A 38 14.67 6.35 -31.76
C ALA A 38 14.30 7.75 -31.27
N SER A 39 13.55 8.51 -32.08
CA SER A 39 13.12 9.87 -31.73
C SER A 39 12.13 9.82 -30.58
N ALA A 40 11.10 8.97 -30.69
CA ALA A 40 10.08 8.82 -29.67
C ALA A 40 10.69 8.35 -28.34
N ILE A 41 11.63 7.39 -28.38
CA ILE A 41 12.35 6.92 -27.19
C ILE A 41 13.12 8.06 -26.52
N THR A 42 13.88 8.82 -27.30
CA THR A 42 14.68 9.95 -26.81
C THR A 42 13.77 11.00 -26.16
N ASP A 43 12.64 11.32 -26.79
CA ASP A 43 11.67 12.28 -26.26
C ASP A 43 11.04 11.81 -24.95
N ALA A 44 10.68 10.52 -24.85
CA ALA A 44 10.13 9.94 -23.63
C ALA A 44 11.15 9.92 -22.48
N ILE A 45 12.42 9.58 -22.76
CA ILE A 45 13.52 9.65 -21.78
C ILE A 45 13.70 11.10 -21.32
N ASN A 46 13.69 12.08 -22.23
CA ASN A 46 13.83 13.49 -21.88
C ASN A 46 12.64 14.00 -21.04
N ALA A 47 11.42 13.56 -21.35
CA ALA A 47 10.24 13.88 -20.57
C ALA A 47 10.33 13.31 -19.13
N LEU A 48 10.76 12.06 -18.99
CA LEU A 48 11.00 11.42 -17.69
C LEU A 48 12.09 12.14 -16.91
N ARG A 49 13.25 12.37 -17.53
CA ARG A 49 14.39 13.09 -16.93
C ARG A 49 14.00 14.46 -16.41
N LYS A 50 13.24 15.23 -17.19
CA LYS A 50 12.79 16.57 -16.81
C LYS A 50 11.80 16.55 -15.64
N SER A 51 10.98 15.50 -15.54
CA SER A 51 9.84 15.44 -14.61
C SER A 51 10.12 14.66 -13.32
N ALA A 52 11.19 13.85 -13.28
CA ALA A 52 11.54 13.02 -12.13
C ALA A 52 11.96 13.81 -10.87
N GLY A 53 12.43 15.05 -11.03
CA GLY A 53 12.84 15.91 -9.91
C GLY A 53 14.06 15.39 -9.13
N VAL A 54 14.24 15.84 -7.88
CA VAL A 54 15.40 15.51 -7.02
C VAL A 54 15.13 14.31 -6.08
N ARG A 55 13.87 13.89 -5.93
CA ARG A 55 13.45 12.90 -4.90
C ARG A 55 13.43 11.44 -5.36
N GLY A 56 13.11 11.15 -6.63
CA GLY A 56 12.96 9.79 -7.13
C GLY A 56 14.05 9.39 -8.14
N THR A 57 14.43 8.12 -8.14
CA THR A 57 15.40 7.57 -9.10
C THR A 57 14.68 7.21 -10.39
N TRP A 58 15.01 7.88 -11.51
CA TRP A 58 14.50 7.46 -12.81
C TRP A 58 15.48 6.53 -13.52
N GLY A 59 14.96 5.66 -14.38
CA GLY A 59 15.78 4.73 -15.16
C GLY A 59 15.14 4.28 -16.46
N VAL A 60 15.87 3.42 -17.17
CA VAL A 60 15.38 2.77 -18.38
C VAL A 60 15.54 1.26 -18.28
N ARG A 61 14.60 0.51 -18.85
CA ARG A 61 14.69 -0.95 -19.03
C ARG A 61 14.98 -1.24 -20.49
N TRP A 62 16.08 -1.93 -20.74
CA TRP A 62 16.54 -2.26 -22.09
C TRP A 62 16.55 -3.77 -22.30
N ASP A 63 15.65 -4.25 -23.17
CA ASP A 63 15.58 -5.65 -23.60
C ASP A 63 16.42 -5.85 -24.87
N ALA A 64 17.62 -6.42 -24.72
CA ALA A 64 18.54 -6.58 -25.85
C ALA A 64 18.24 -7.79 -26.75
N ALA A 65 17.25 -8.62 -26.43
CA ALA A 65 16.88 -9.77 -27.26
C ALA A 65 15.68 -9.50 -28.18
N ALA A 66 14.64 -8.89 -27.63
CA ALA A 66 13.39 -8.61 -28.34
C ALA A 66 13.30 -7.17 -28.86
N GLY A 67 14.10 -6.24 -28.32
CA GLY A 67 14.08 -4.83 -28.72
C GLY A 67 14.70 -4.56 -30.11
N PRO A 68 14.33 -3.43 -30.75
CA PRO A 68 14.88 -3.03 -32.04
C PRO A 68 16.34 -2.55 -31.97
N TYR A 69 16.79 -2.08 -30.80
CA TYR A 69 18.15 -1.56 -30.57
C TYR A 69 18.96 -2.56 -29.75
N ARG A 70 20.05 -3.09 -30.32
CA ARG A 70 20.81 -4.22 -29.76
C ARG A 70 22.26 -3.87 -29.44
N ASP A 71 22.74 -2.74 -29.92
CA ASP A 71 24.08 -2.25 -29.61
C ASP A 71 24.03 -1.25 -28.44
N LEU A 72 24.98 -1.38 -27.50
CA LEU A 72 25.19 -0.41 -26.43
C LEU A 72 25.50 0.99 -27.00
N ASN A 73 26.10 1.08 -28.19
CA ASN A 73 26.31 2.37 -28.85
C ASN A 73 24.98 3.03 -29.25
N GLU A 74 24.00 2.26 -29.73
CA GLU A 74 22.65 2.76 -30.04
C GLU A 74 21.97 3.21 -28.75
N LEU A 75 22.06 2.42 -27.68
CA LEU A 75 21.51 2.78 -26.37
C LEU A 75 22.13 4.09 -25.85
N SER A 76 23.45 4.26 -25.97
CA SER A 76 24.16 5.49 -25.59
C SER A 76 23.66 6.73 -26.33
N GLN A 77 23.33 6.59 -27.62
CA GLN A 77 22.74 7.66 -28.43
C GLN A 77 21.33 8.00 -27.96
N LEU A 78 20.50 7.00 -27.64
CA LEU A 78 19.13 7.18 -27.16
C LEU A 78 19.08 7.83 -25.77
N THR A 79 19.95 7.41 -24.85
CA THR A 79 19.96 7.95 -23.50
C THR A 79 20.57 9.34 -23.43
N GLN A 80 21.33 9.78 -24.45
CA GLN A 80 21.98 11.10 -24.49
C GLN A 80 22.75 11.40 -23.19
N GLY A 81 23.56 10.44 -22.74
CA GLY A 81 24.36 10.52 -21.52
C GLY A 81 24.04 9.42 -20.49
N LYS A 82 24.68 9.55 -19.33
CA LYS A 82 24.62 8.55 -18.25
C LYS A 82 23.28 8.59 -17.51
N VAL A 83 22.57 7.47 -17.44
CA VAL A 83 21.29 7.36 -16.71
C VAL A 83 21.50 6.98 -15.23
N PRO A 84 20.60 7.33 -14.30
CA PRO A 84 20.75 6.92 -12.90
C PRO A 84 20.59 5.40 -12.72
N LEU A 85 19.63 4.80 -13.42
CA LEU A 85 19.32 3.38 -13.32
C LEU A 85 19.12 2.77 -14.71
N LEU A 86 19.76 1.63 -14.96
CA LEU A 86 19.55 0.80 -16.14
C LEU A 86 19.20 -0.61 -15.71
N ILE A 87 18.04 -1.10 -16.14
CA ILE A 87 17.64 -2.50 -15.99
C ILE A 87 17.98 -3.22 -17.30
N PHE A 88 18.91 -4.17 -17.21
CA PHE A 88 19.36 -4.96 -18.35
C PHE A 88 18.51 -6.24 -18.44
N ALA A 89 17.82 -6.42 -19.56
CA ALA A 89 16.82 -7.46 -19.76
C ALA A 89 17.06 -8.27 -21.05
N GLY A 90 16.43 -9.45 -21.12
CA GLY A 90 16.41 -10.28 -22.33
C GLY A 90 17.72 -11.02 -22.63
N VAL A 91 18.77 -10.87 -21.81
CA VAL A 91 20.10 -11.48 -22.03
C VAL A 91 20.39 -12.52 -20.96
N LYS A 92 21.09 -13.60 -21.33
CA LYS A 92 21.53 -14.61 -20.35
C LYS A 92 22.59 -14.03 -19.43
N ALA A 93 22.60 -14.40 -18.15
CA ALA A 93 23.49 -13.79 -17.16
C ALA A 93 24.98 -13.81 -17.55
N ARG A 94 25.45 -14.90 -18.19
CA ARG A 94 26.83 -15.02 -18.68
C ARG A 94 27.15 -14.03 -19.82
N GLU A 95 26.21 -13.81 -20.74
CA GLU A 95 26.37 -12.85 -21.83
C GLU A 95 26.33 -11.42 -21.28
N ALA A 96 25.45 -11.15 -20.32
CA ALA A 96 25.34 -9.86 -19.66
C ALA A 96 26.61 -9.49 -18.88
N ALA A 97 27.27 -10.46 -18.25
CA ALA A 97 28.55 -10.27 -17.57
C ALA A 97 29.64 -9.70 -18.49
N GLY A 98 29.73 -10.21 -19.73
CA GLY A 98 30.68 -9.71 -20.73
C GLY A 98 30.44 -8.25 -21.16
N LEU A 99 29.22 -7.75 -20.98
CA LEU A 99 28.80 -6.40 -21.36
C LEU A 99 28.79 -5.41 -20.19
N LEU A 100 28.83 -5.90 -18.94
CA LEU A 100 28.64 -5.09 -17.73
C LEU A 100 29.56 -3.87 -17.65
N LYS A 101 30.84 -4.03 -18.04
CA LYS A 101 31.80 -2.92 -18.01
C LYS A 101 31.34 -1.74 -18.87
N SER A 102 30.94 -2.02 -20.11
CA SER A 102 30.42 -1.02 -21.05
C SER A 102 29.06 -0.47 -20.59
N THR A 103 28.21 -1.32 -19.99
CA THR A 103 26.92 -0.91 -19.43
C THR A 103 27.08 0.06 -18.24
N LYS A 104 28.11 -0.10 -17.40
CA LYS A 104 28.44 0.81 -16.28
C LYS A 104 28.96 2.18 -16.73
N GLU A 105 29.40 2.31 -17.97
CA GLU A 105 29.71 3.62 -18.57
C GLU A 105 28.40 4.40 -18.86
N LEU A 106 27.31 3.68 -19.18
CA LEU A 106 26.01 4.25 -19.53
C LEU A 106 25.07 4.49 -18.34
N ALA A 107 25.30 3.85 -17.19
CA ALA A 107 24.42 3.99 -16.02
C ALA A 107 25.17 4.08 -14.67
N GLN A 108 24.59 4.77 -13.70
CA GLN A 108 25.15 4.85 -12.33
C GLN A 108 24.93 3.53 -11.56
N ARG A 109 23.75 2.91 -11.76
CA ARG A 109 23.41 1.58 -11.26
C ARG A 109 22.92 0.70 -12.39
N VAL A 110 23.39 -0.54 -12.43
CA VAL A 110 22.97 -1.57 -13.39
C VAL A 110 22.34 -2.73 -12.64
N LEU A 111 21.05 -2.95 -12.89
CA LEU A 111 20.34 -4.15 -12.41
C LEU A 111 20.22 -5.17 -13.55
N LEU A 112 20.29 -6.45 -13.22
CA LEU A 112 20.05 -7.53 -14.19
C LEU A 112 18.69 -8.20 -13.94
N GLU A 113 17.92 -8.46 -15.00
CA GLU A 113 16.78 -9.37 -14.93
C GLU A 113 17.24 -10.83 -14.89
N VAL A 114 16.84 -11.55 -13.85
CA VAL A 114 17.18 -12.97 -13.63
C VAL A 114 15.92 -13.78 -13.33
N HIS A 115 15.99 -15.09 -13.59
CA HIS A 115 14.82 -15.99 -13.57
C HIS A 115 15.02 -17.22 -12.67
N ASP A 116 16.21 -17.37 -12.09
CA ASP A 116 16.63 -18.51 -11.28
C ASP A 116 17.79 -18.11 -10.35
N LEU A 117 18.08 -18.98 -9.36
CA LEU A 117 19.13 -18.76 -8.38
C LEU A 117 20.54 -18.71 -8.99
N ASP A 118 20.83 -19.56 -9.98
CA ASP A 118 22.17 -19.64 -10.57
C ASP A 118 22.54 -18.35 -11.31
N SER A 119 21.58 -17.79 -12.06
CA SER A 119 21.73 -16.50 -12.73
C SER A 119 21.87 -15.35 -11.73
N ALA A 120 21.17 -15.41 -10.60
CA ALA A 120 21.29 -14.42 -9.53
C ALA A 120 22.67 -14.45 -8.87
N LEU A 121 23.20 -15.63 -8.54
CA LEU A 121 24.53 -15.80 -7.96
C LEU A 121 25.64 -15.42 -8.94
N LEU A 122 25.48 -15.73 -10.23
CA LEU A 122 26.42 -15.29 -11.26
C LEU A 122 26.44 -13.76 -11.37
N ALA A 123 25.27 -13.12 -11.40
CA ALA A 123 25.19 -11.65 -11.45
C ALA A 123 25.81 -10.98 -10.22
N GLU A 124 25.65 -11.57 -9.03
CA GLU A 124 26.34 -11.13 -7.82
C GLU A 124 27.87 -11.25 -7.95
N ALA A 125 28.36 -12.39 -8.41
CA ALA A 125 29.80 -12.64 -8.58
C ALA A 125 30.44 -11.67 -9.60
N GLU A 126 29.72 -11.31 -10.65
CA GLU A 126 30.18 -10.41 -11.71
C GLU A 126 30.05 -8.91 -11.33
N GLY A 127 29.40 -8.60 -10.21
CA GLY A 127 29.35 -7.27 -9.63
C GLY A 127 28.26 -6.35 -10.19
N PHE A 128 27.09 -6.90 -10.53
CA PHE A 128 25.88 -6.10 -10.77
C PHE A 128 25.42 -5.40 -9.47
N ASP A 129 24.80 -4.22 -9.59
CA ASP A 129 24.41 -3.40 -8.42
C ASP A 129 23.13 -3.91 -7.72
N GLY A 130 22.42 -4.84 -8.36
CA GLY A 130 21.22 -5.51 -7.85
C GLY A 130 20.48 -6.27 -8.95
N LEU A 131 19.33 -6.85 -8.60
CA LEU A 131 18.59 -7.77 -9.47
C LEU A 131 17.11 -7.43 -9.57
N ILE A 132 16.53 -7.68 -10.74
CA ILE A 132 15.09 -7.88 -10.90
C ILE A 132 14.86 -9.38 -11.04
N VAL A 133 14.24 -10.00 -10.04
CA VAL A 133 13.97 -11.43 -10.03
C VAL A 133 12.55 -11.63 -10.55
N LYS A 134 12.42 -12.21 -11.76
CA LYS A 134 11.12 -12.34 -12.44
C LYS A 134 10.56 -13.74 -12.26
N GLY A 135 9.39 -13.82 -11.61
CA GLY A 135 8.62 -15.06 -11.49
C GLY A 135 7.93 -15.44 -12.79
N HIS A 136 7.59 -16.72 -12.90
CA HIS A 136 6.86 -17.34 -14.00
C HIS A 136 5.56 -16.60 -14.39
N GLU A 137 4.93 -15.92 -13.45
CA GLU A 137 3.69 -15.17 -13.64
C GLU A 137 3.87 -13.76 -14.22
N ALA A 138 5.10 -13.24 -14.29
CA ALA A 138 5.41 -11.94 -14.89
C ALA A 138 5.27 -11.93 -16.42
N GLY A 139 5.16 -10.74 -17.03
CA GLY A 139 5.06 -10.57 -18.48
C GLY A 139 6.42 -10.60 -19.19
N GLY A 140 6.46 -11.09 -20.43
CA GLY A 140 7.68 -11.14 -21.25
C GLY A 140 8.56 -12.34 -20.93
N TRP A 141 9.90 -12.18 -20.98
CA TRP A 141 10.86 -13.23 -20.60
C TRP A 141 10.67 -13.64 -19.14
N ILE A 142 10.59 -14.96 -18.91
CA ILE A 142 10.34 -15.58 -17.61
C ILE A 142 11.10 -16.90 -17.45
N GLY A 143 11.21 -17.38 -16.20
CA GLY A 143 11.68 -18.73 -15.88
C GLY A 143 10.54 -19.73 -15.61
N SER A 144 10.92 -20.93 -15.19
CA SER A 144 9.97 -21.98 -14.79
C SER A 144 9.43 -21.80 -13.37
N ALA A 145 10.20 -21.15 -12.48
CA ALA A 145 9.84 -20.94 -11.08
C ALA A 145 8.95 -19.71 -10.89
N THR A 146 7.92 -19.84 -10.05
CA THR A 146 7.05 -18.71 -9.67
C THR A 146 7.74 -17.78 -8.67
N SER A 147 7.26 -16.55 -8.49
CA SER A 147 7.87 -15.63 -7.51
C SER A 147 7.87 -16.21 -6.10
N PHE A 148 6.82 -16.96 -5.74
CA PHE A 148 6.72 -17.63 -4.45
C PHE A 148 7.83 -18.68 -4.24
N ILE A 149 8.23 -19.39 -5.30
CA ILE A 149 9.31 -20.38 -5.26
C ILE A 149 10.68 -19.67 -5.27
N LEU A 150 10.87 -18.67 -6.13
CA LEU A 150 12.12 -17.89 -6.21
C LEU A 150 12.45 -17.22 -4.88
N LEU A 151 11.47 -16.63 -4.20
CA LEU A 151 11.68 -16.05 -2.87
C LEU A 151 12.24 -17.08 -1.86
N GLN A 152 11.83 -18.34 -1.97
CA GLN A 152 12.33 -19.43 -1.12
C GLN A 152 13.73 -19.88 -1.54
N GLU A 153 14.02 -19.93 -2.84
CA GLU A 153 15.34 -20.32 -3.37
C GLU A 153 16.42 -19.31 -3.01
N LEU A 154 16.11 -18.02 -3.14
CA LEU A 154 17.05 -16.90 -2.96
C LEU A 154 17.28 -16.54 -1.49
N SER A 155 16.30 -16.81 -0.61
CA SER A 155 16.34 -16.36 0.79
C SER A 155 17.62 -16.83 1.50
N GLY A 156 18.41 -15.86 1.96
CA GLY A 156 19.68 -16.11 2.67
C GLY A 156 20.85 -16.54 1.79
N LYS A 157 20.67 -16.68 0.48
CA LYS A 157 21.73 -17.08 -0.47
C LYS A 157 22.29 -15.90 -1.27
N VAL A 158 21.43 -15.01 -1.75
CA VAL A 158 21.82 -13.79 -2.49
C VAL A 158 22.00 -12.63 -1.51
N GLN A 159 23.12 -11.90 -1.61
CA GLN A 159 23.47 -10.80 -0.69
C GLN A 159 23.26 -9.41 -1.30
N ILE A 160 23.35 -9.27 -2.62
CA ILE A 160 23.02 -8.02 -3.33
C ILE A 160 21.50 -7.74 -3.30
N PRO A 161 21.09 -6.46 -3.36
CA PRO A 161 19.67 -6.12 -3.31
C PRO A 161 18.91 -6.63 -4.54
N TYR A 162 17.73 -7.19 -4.31
CA TYR A 162 16.87 -7.70 -5.37
C TYR A 162 15.40 -7.30 -5.16
N TRP A 163 14.69 -7.07 -6.27
CA TRP A 163 13.26 -6.78 -6.31
C TRP A 163 12.54 -7.92 -7.03
N ILE A 164 11.44 -8.41 -6.45
CA ILE A 164 10.64 -9.47 -7.07
C ILE A 164 9.61 -8.86 -8.04
N GLN A 165 9.46 -9.47 -9.22
CA GLN A 165 8.45 -9.10 -10.20
C GLN A 165 7.57 -10.33 -10.52
N GLY A 166 6.25 -10.16 -10.40
CA GLY A 166 5.27 -11.22 -10.66
C GLY A 166 4.43 -11.58 -9.43
N GLY A 167 3.11 -11.59 -9.57
CA GLY A 167 2.18 -11.92 -8.47
C GLY A 167 2.22 -10.91 -7.31
N VAL A 168 2.64 -9.69 -7.56
CA VAL A 168 2.87 -8.66 -6.53
C VAL A 168 1.61 -7.81 -6.33
N ASN A 169 1.18 -7.70 -5.08
CA ASN A 169 0.16 -6.81 -4.57
C ASN A 169 0.47 -6.49 -3.07
N MET A 170 -0.42 -5.83 -2.33
CA MET A 170 -0.11 -5.27 -1.01
C MET A 170 0.45 -6.29 -0.01
N ARG A 171 -0.10 -7.50 0.09
CA ARG A 171 0.33 -8.51 1.08
C ARG A 171 1.47 -9.37 0.55
N SER A 172 1.46 -9.72 -0.74
CA SER A 172 2.57 -10.44 -1.36
C SER A 172 3.84 -9.59 -1.44
N ALA A 173 3.73 -8.26 -1.49
CA ALA A 173 4.87 -7.35 -1.32
C ALA A 173 5.47 -7.43 0.09
N ALA A 174 4.62 -7.42 1.13
CA ALA A 174 5.08 -7.64 2.50
C ALA A 174 5.73 -9.03 2.66
N ALA A 175 5.17 -10.06 2.02
CA ALA A 175 5.74 -11.41 2.02
C ALA A 175 7.09 -11.48 1.29
N ALA A 176 7.27 -10.75 0.19
CA ALA A 176 8.54 -10.66 -0.52
C ALA A 176 9.64 -10.04 0.35
N VAL A 177 9.32 -8.92 1.02
CA VAL A 177 10.25 -8.23 1.93
C VAL A 177 10.58 -9.10 3.14
N LEU A 178 9.58 -9.78 3.73
CA LEU A 178 9.79 -10.78 4.80
C LEU A 178 10.78 -11.87 4.37
N SER A 179 10.76 -12.26 3.09
CA SER A 179 11.59 -13.33 2.54
C SER A 179 13.02 -12.91 2.21
N GLY A 180 13.33 -11.61 2.30
CA GLY A 180 14.68 -11.08 2.10
C GLY A 180 14.79 -10.06 0.96
N ALA A 181 13.76 -9.92 0.11
CA ALA A 181 13.77 -8.97 -1.00
C ALA A 181 13.95 -7.52 -0.48
N SER A 182 14.62 -6.69 -1.28
CA SER A 182 14.76 -5.24 -1.00
C SER A 182 13.47 -4.48 -1.32
N GLY A 183 12.61 -5.05 -2.16
CA GLY A 183 11.36 -4.45 -2.57
C GLY A 183 10.66 -5.29 -3.64
N VAL A 184 9.75 -4.64 -4.37
CA VAL A 184 8.97 -5.27 -5.43
C VAL A 184 8.92 -4.43 -6.70
N VAL A 185 8.57 -5.06 -7.81
CA VAL A 185 8.32 -4.40 -9.09
C VAL A 185 6.82 -4.34 -9.38
N LEU A 186 6.33 -3.15 -9.74
CA LEU A 186 4.97 -2.92 -10.23
C LEU A 186 5.01 -2.61 -11.73
N ALA A 187 4.15 -3.25 -12.50
CA ALA A 187 4.00 -3.06 -13.94
C ALA A 187 2.51 -3.12 -14.33
N GLU A 188 1.98 -4.28 -14.72
CA GLU A 188 0.59 -4.47 -15.16
C GLU A 188 -0.45 -4.05 -14.12
N GLN A 189 -0.11 -4.10 -12.83
CA GLN A 189 -0.94 -3.63 -11.72
C GLN A 189 -1.34 -2.15 -11.85
N LEU A 190 -0.54 -1.35 -12.57
CA LEU A 190 -0.73 0.10 -12.68
C LEU A 190 -1.53 0.50 -13.92
N TRP A 191 -1.91 -0.44 -14.80
CA TRP A 191 -2.49 -0.11 -16.11
C TRP A 191 -3.85 0.58 -16.04
N LEU A 192 -4.58 0.44 -14.94
CA LEU A 192 -5.89 1.07 -14.72
C LEU A 192 -5.81 2.24 -13.72
N THR A 193 -4.61 2.74 -13.43
CA THR A 193 -4.42 4.05 -12.77
C THR A 193 -4.59 5.18 -13.78
N GLU A 194 -4.71 6.42 -13.31
CA GLU A 194 -4.77 7.62 -14.16
C GLU A 194 -3.58 7.74 -15.11
N GLU A 195 -2.38 7.36 -14.64
CA GLU A 195 -1.13 7.37 -15.41
C GLU A 195 -0.91 6.11 -16.26
N GLY A 196 -1.84 5.15 -16.23
CA GLY A 196 -1.78 3.92 -17.02
C GLY A 196 -1.75 4.17 -18.54
N PRO A 197 -1.47 3.14 -19.36
CA PRO A 197 -1.34 3.29 -20.80
C PRO A 197 -2.59 3.90 -21.43
N SER A 198 -2.37 4.76 -22.43
CA SER A 198 -3.44 5.31 -23.26
C SER A 198 -4.16 4.19 -24.00
N ALA A 199 -5.45 4.02 -23.72
CA ALA A 199 -6.28 2.93 -24.24
C ALA A 199 -7.74 3.37 -24.36
N SER A 200 -8.49 2.76 -25.28
CA SER A 200 -9.92 3.04 -25.45
C SER A 200 -10.73 2.65 -24.22
N ALA A 201 -11.92 3.23 -24.05
CA ALA A 201 -12.81 2.87 -22.94
C ALA A 201 -13.20 1.37 -22.98
N GLU A 202 -13.35 0.80 -24.17
CA GLU A 202 -13.62 -0.63 -24.36
C GLU A 202 -12.46 -1.50 -23.91
N GLN A 203 -11.22 -1.09 -24.22
CA GLN A 203 -10.01 -1.82 -23.82
C GLN A 203 -9.78 -1.74 -22.31
N LYS A 204 -9.96 -0.56 -21.69
CA LYS A 204 -9.90 -0.41 -20.22
C LYS A 204 -10.99 -1.25 -19.54
N LYS A 205 -12.20 -1.30 -20.11
CA LYS A 205 -13.29 -2.17 -19.62
C LYS A 205 -12.92 -3.65 -19.74
N LEU A 206 -12.30 -4.07 -20.84
CA LEU A 206 -11.83 -5.44 -21.03
C LEU A 206 -10.77 -5.80 -19.98
N TRP A 207 -9.74 -4.98 -19.79
CA TRP A 207 -8.70 -5.20 -18.78
C TRP A 207 -9.27 -5.25 -17.36
N SER A 208 -10.31 -4.47 -17.07
CA SER A 208 -10.94 -4.46 -15.75
C SER A 208 -11.61 -5.79 -15.35
N GLN A 209 -11.79 -6.71 -16.31
CA GLN A 209 -12.40 -8.02 -16.12
C GLN A 209 -11.38 -9.16 -16.09
N PHE A 210 -10.10 -8.87 -16.35
CA PHE A 210 -9.07 -9.90 -16.35
C PHE A 210 -8.77 -10.36 -14.93
N ASP A 211 -8.51 -11.66 -14.79
CA ASP A 211 -8.23 -12.32 -13.51
C ASP A 211 -6.92 -13.13 -13.55
N GLY A 212 -6.10 -12.85 -14.57
CA GLY A 212 -4.79 -13.44 -14.79
C GLY A 212 -4.80 -14.70 -15.67
N SER A 213 -5.98 -15.28 -15.96
CA SER A 213 -6.09 -16.45 -16.84
C SER A 213 -5.97 -16.12 -18.33
N GLU A 214 -5.98 -14.84 -18.68
CA GLU A 214 -5.87 -14.34 -20.06
C GLU A 214 -4.44 -14.38 -20.62
N THR A 215 -3.53 -15.10 -19.96
CA THR A 215 -2.11 -15.19 -20.33
C THR A 215 -1.73 -16.60 -20.77
N ILE A 216 -0.77 -16.69 -21.68
CA ILE A 216 -0.20 -17.94 -22.21
C ILE A 216 1.33 -17.86 -22.20
N VAL A 217 1.98 -19.01 -22.09
CA VAL A 217 3.44 -19.12 -22.19
C VAL A 217 3.81 -19.78 -23.51
N ALA A 218 4.73 -19.14 -24.24
CA ALA A 218 5.36 -19.69 -25.42
C ALA A 218 6.84 -20.03 -25.12
N GLY A 219 7.37 -21.03 -25.81
CA GLY A 219 8.76 -21.48 -25.64
C GLY A 219 8.92 -22.82 -24.93
N ARG A 220 10.18 -23.22 -24.72
CA ARG A 220 10.58 -24.49 -24.09
C ARG A 220 11.91 -24.33 -23.36
N GLY A 221 12.12 -25.16 -22.33
CA GLY A 221 13.37 -25.17 -21.57
C GLY A 221 13.65 -23.82 -20.91
N ALA A 222 14.85 -23.28 -21.13
CA ALA A 222 15.30 -22.02 -20.53
C ALA A 222 14.78 -20.74 -21.22
N ASP A 223 14.19 -20.87 -22.42
CA ASP A 223 13.67 -19.74 -23.18
C ASP A 223 12.13 -19.78 -23.15
N LEU A 224 11.54 -19.16 -22.13
CA LEU A 224 10.10 -19.03 -21.92
C LEU A 224 9.66 -17.56 -21.99
N PHE A 225 8.47 -17.34 -22.53
CA PHE A 225 7.94 -16.00 -22.73
C PHE A 225 6.42 -15.94 -22.51
N ARG A 226 5.95 -15.03 -21.64
CA ARG A 226 4.52 -14.86 -21.31
C ARG A 226 3.86 -13.73 -22.09
N LEU A 227 2.73 -14.04 -22.72
CA LEU A 227 1.94 -13.18 -23.60
C LEU A 227 0.47 -13.17 -23.22
N SER A 228 -0.25 -12.18 -23.72
CA SER A 228 -1.71 -12.14 -23.75
C SER A 228 -2.26 -13.20 -24.71
N ALA A 229 -3.16 -14.06 -24.22
CA ALA A 229 -3.91 -15.02 -25.04
C ALA A 229 -5.09 -14.37 -25.79
N ARG A 230 -5.42 -13.11 -25.48
CA ARG A 230 -6.59 -12.40 -26.03
C ARG A 230 -6.27 -11.49 -27.21
N HIS A 231 -5.05 -10.97 -27.29
CA HIS A 231 -4.57 -9.99 -28.28
C HIS A 231 -3.56 -10.68 -29.20
N GLY A 232 -3.57 -10.38 -30.50
CA GLY A 232 -2.61 -10.95 -31.42
C GLY A 232 -2.84 -12.42 -31.74
N ARG A 233 -4.09 -12.91 -31.76
CA ARG A 233 -4.38 -14.35 -31.86
C ARG A 233 -3.83 -14.97 -33.14
N GLY A 234 -3.87 -14.25 -34.26
CA GLY A 234 -3.31 -14.74 -35.52
C GLY A 234 -1.79 -14.93 -35.40
N LYS A 235 -1.11 -13.95 -34.81
CA LYS A 235 0.34 -13.96 -34.57
C LYS A 235 0.77 -14.94 -33.49
N LEU A 236 -0.09 -15.19 -32.50
CA LEU A 236 0.15 -16.20 -31.48
C LEU A 236 0.16 -17.59 -32.10
N ARG A 237 -0.80 -17.88 -32.99
CA ARG A 237 -0.82 -19.15 -33.75
C ARG A 237 0.40 -19.30 -34.66
N GLU A 238 0.85 -18.20 -35.28
CA GLU A 238 2.08 -18.17 -36.08
C GLU A 238 3.31 -18.52 -35.22
N LEU A 239 3.41 -17.93 -34.01
CA LEU A 239 4.46 -18.22 -33.03
C LEU A 239 4.43 -19.70 -32.60
N GLU A 240 3.27 -20.24 -32.24
CA GLU A 240 3.11 -21.63 -31.80
C GLU A 240 3.54 -22.63 -32.88
N VAL A 241 3.16 -22.37 -34.13
CA VAL A 241 3.54 -23.22 -35.26
C VAL A 241 5.04 -23.14 -35.54
N GLY A 242 5.63 -21.94 -35.50
CA GLY A 242 7.08 -21.76 -35.68
C GLY A 242 7.89 -22.50 -34.61
N VAL A 243 7.52 -22.33 -33.34
CA VAL A 243 8.15 -23.05 -32.22
C VAL A 243 7.97 -24.57 -32.38
N ALA A 244 6.81 -25.04 -32.83
CA ALA A 244 6.59 -26.47 -33.08
C ALA A 244 7.47 -27.03 -34.21
N LYS A 245 7.84 -26.20 -35.21
CA LYS A 245 8.78 -26.54 -36.29
C LYS A 245 10.24 -26.52 -35.87
N GLY A 246 10.55 -25.98 -34.68
CA GLY A 246 11.91 -25.84 -34.17
C GLY A 246 12.60 -24.53 -34.56
N ASP A 247 11.84 -23.52 -35.01
CA ASP A 247 12.36 -22.18 -35.23
C ASP A 247 12.78 -21.53 -33.90
N ASP A 248 13.80 -20.68 -33.92
CA ASP A 248 14.29 -19.99 -32.71
C ASP A 248 13.24 -19.01 -32.15
N LEU A 249 12.92 -19.15 -30.86
CA LEU A 249 11.89 -18.36 -30.20
C LEU A 249 12.23 -16.87 -30.17
N ARG A 250 13.50 -16.51 -29.92
CA ARG A 250 13.94 -15.11 -29.81
C ARG A 250 13.82 -14.42 -31.16
N ASP A 251 14.17 -15.09 -32.25
CA ASP A 251 14.04 -14.57 -33.61
C ASP A 251 12.57 -14.43 -34.05
N LEU A 252 11.72 -15.42 -33.74
CA LEU A 252 10.28 -15.32 -33.99
C LEU A 252 9.64 -14.16 -33.23
N LEU A 253 9.88 -14.07 -31.92
CA LEU A 253 9.35 -13.00 -31.09
C LEU A 253 9.81 -11.63 -31.58
N ARG A 254 11.10 -11.48 -31.94
CA ARG A 254 11.62 -10.23 -32.50
C ARG A 254 10.83 -9.75 -33.71
N ARG A 255 10.51 -10.66 -34.63
CA ARG A 255 9.72 -10.34 -35.83
C ARG A 255 8.28 -10.00 -35.48
N LEU A 256 7.62 -10.84 -34.68
CA LEU A 256 6.18 -10.75 -34.42
C LEU A 256 5.80 -9.63 -33.44
N LEU A 257 6.69 -9.27 -32.51
CA LEU A 257 6.46 -8.18 -31.54
C LEU A 257 6.61 -6.79 -32.16
N ALA A 258 7.43 -6.68 -33.22
CA ALA A 258 7.65 -5.43 -33.96
C ALA A 258 6.48 -5.05 -34.89
N GLU A 259 5.59 -6.00 -35.22
CA GLU A 259 4.42 -5.73 -36.05
C GLU A 259 3.42 -4.80 -35.36
N ARG A 260 2.72 -3.96 -36.14
CA ARG A 260 1.75 -2.97 -35.63
C ARG A 260 0.29 -3.46 -35.70
N GLU A 261 -0.03 -4.36 -36.63
CA GLU A 261 -1.37 -4.94 -36.78
C GLU A 261 -1.48 -6.27 -36.02
N ASP A 262 -2.58 -6.46 -35.28
CA ASP A 262 -2.85 -7.65 -34.43
C ASP A 262 -1.62 -8.10 -33.61
N ALA A 263 -0.97 -7.13 -32.96
CA ALA A 263 0.37 -7.35 -32.45
C ALA A 263 0.39 -8.09 -31.09
N LEU A 264 1.38 -8.97 -30.91
CA LEU A 264 1.58 -9.71 -29.68
C LEU A 264 1.90 -8.78 -28.51
N THR A 265 1.27 -9.00 -27.36
CA THR A 265 1.42 -8.13 -26.18
C THR A 265 1.86 -8.95 -24.97
N PRO A 266 3.03 -8.65 -24.37
CA PRO A 266 3.40 -9.21 -23.07
C PRO A 266 2.36 -8.85 -22.02
N LEU A 267 1.97 -9.83 -21.22
CA LEU A 267 0.98 -9.62 -20.19
C LEU A 267 1.26 -10.57 -19.03
N ALA A 268 1.51 -10.00 -17.85
CA ALA A 268 1.60 -10.75 -16.60
C ALA A 268 0.23 -11.19 -16.08
N GLN A 269 0.20 -12.19 -15.20
CA GLN A 269 -0.99 -12.50 -14.42
C GLN A 269 -1.38 -11.37 -13.45
N ASP A 270 -0.43 -10.47 -13.13
CA ASP A 270 -0.62 -9.29 -12.28
C ASP A 270 -1.70 -8.32 -12.77
N ILE A 271 -2.10 -8.41 -14.05
CA ILE A 271 -3.25 -7.66 -14.58
C ILE A 271 -4.53 -7.89 -13.77
N ALA A 272 -4.64 -9.05 -13.10
CA ALA A 272 -5.72 -9.37 -12.16
C ALA A 272 -5.91 -8.32 -11.05
N PHE A 273 -4.84 -7.59 -10.69
CA PHE A 273 -4.86 -6.61 -9.61
C PHE A 273 -5.19 -5.20 -10.08
N ALA A 274 -5.03 -4.90 -11.37
CA ALA A 274 -5.13 -3.56 -11.92
C ALA A 274 -6.49 -2.90 -11.62
N ALA A 275 -7.57 -3.67 -11.76
CA ALA A 275 -8.92 -3.14 -11.55
C ALA A 275 -9.17 -2.74 -10.09
N SER A 276 -8.67 -3.53 -9.14
CA SER A 276 -8.85 -3.24 -7.71
C SER A 276 -8.01 -2.03 -7.29
N LEU A 277 -6.73 -2.01 -7.71
CA LEU A 277 -5.80 -0.93 -7.36
C LEU A 277 -6.20 0.40 -8.00
N GLY A 278 -6.54 0.39 -9.30
CA GLY A 278 -7.02 1.57 -10.02
C GLY A 278 -8.28 2.17 -9.38
N ARG A 279 -9.27 1.35 -9.03
CA ARG A 279 -10.49 1.83 -8.35
C ARG A 279 -10.23 2.36 -6.94
N ARG A 280 -9.35 1.71 -6.19
CA ARG A 280 -9.14 2.03 -4.76
C ARG A 280 -8.24 3.26 -4.57
N TYR A 281 -7.24 3.44 -5.42
CA TYR A 281 -6.21 4.46 -5.22
C TYR A 281 -6.20 5.54 -6.31
N GLY A 282 -6.73 5.26 -7.50
CA GLY A 282 -6.82 6.21 -8.62
C GLY A 282 -5.48 6.41 -9.35
N THR A 283 -4.43 6.80 -8.63
CA THR A 283 -3.12 7.15 -9.23
C THR A 283 -2.01 6.18 -8.86
N THR A 284 -1.00 6.07 -9.73
CA THR A 284 0.21 5.26 -9.49
C THR A 284 0.90 5.67 -8.20
N GLY A 285 1.05 6.97 -7.93
CA GLY A 285 1.69 7.46 -6.70
C GLY A 285 0.98 7.02 -5.42
N ARG A 286 -0.37 6.98 -5.43
CA ARG A 286 -1.16 6.51 -4.28
C ARG A 286 -1.07 5.00 -4.09
N VAL A 287 -1.01 4.21 -5.18
CA VAL A 287 -0.77 2.76 -5.10
C VAL A 287 0.59 2.48 -4.44
N ILE A 288 1.64 3.18 -4.89
CA ILE A 288 3.00 3.02 -4.36
C ILE A 288 3.07 3.39 -2.88
N ALA A 289 2.51 4.55 -2.50
CA ALA A 289 2.47 4.97 -1.10
C ALA A 289 1.72 3.95 -0.22
N ALA A 290 0.54 3.50 -0.67
CA ALA A 290 -0.23 2.50 0.06
C ALA A 290 0.52 1.17 0.22
N LEU A 291 1.27 0.74 -0.80
CA LEU A 291 2.08 -0.48 -0.72
C LEU A 291 3.22 -0.33 0.29
N ARG A 292 3.97 0.77 0.23
CA ARG A 292 5.06 1.07 1.16
C ARG A 292 4.55 1.10 2.60
N ASP A 293 3.45 1.80 2.83
CA ASP A 293 2.88 2.00 4.16
C ASP A 293 2.23 0.71 4.71
N ALA A 294 1.90 -0.26 3.85
CA ALA A 294 1.34 -1.55 4.24
C ALA A 294 2.37 -2.63 4.60
N ILE A 295 3.60 -2.57 4.07
CA ILE A 295 4.60 -3.67 4.22
C ILE A 295 4.90 -4.00 5.68
N ALA A 296 5.36 -3.03 6.46
CA ALA A 296 5.77 -3.28 7.84
C ALA A 296 4.58 -3.63 8.75
N PRO A 297 3.42 -2.92 8.69
CA PRO A 297 2.24 -3.30 9.46
C PRO A 297 1.73 -4.71 9.15
N ALA A 298 1.74 -5.15 7.89
CA ALA A 298 1.26 -6.49 7.51
C ALA A 298 2.11 -7.61 8.15
N ILE A 299 3.43 -7.44 8.23
CA ILE A 299 4.33 -8.39 8.91
C ILE A 299 4.04 -8.39 10.42
N GLY A 300 3.84 -7.21 11.01
CA GLY A 300 3.47 -7.06 12.42
C GLY A 300 2.15 -7.74 12.77
N GLU A 301 1.13 -7.59 11.91
CA GLU A 301 -0.18 -8.23 12.06
C GLU A 301 -0.08 -9.75 11.95
N ALA A 302 0.68 -10.27 10.96
CA ALA A 302 0.91 -11.71 10.80
C ALA A 302 1.51 -12.35 12.05
N ARG A 303 2.45 -11.64 12.70
CA ARG A 303 3.04 -12.05 13.98
C ARG A 303 2.02 -12.04 15.11
N ALA A 304 1.15 -11.04 15.18
CA ALA A 304 0.11 -10.96 16.21
C ALA A 304 -0.93 -12.08 16.06
N GLN A 305 -1.34 -12.39 14.83
CA GLN A 305 -2.33 -13.44 14.55
C GLN A 305 -1.75 -14.85 14.72
N ASN A 306 -0.50 -15.07 14.29
CA ASN A 306 0.25 -16.33 14.43
C ASN A 306 -0.60 -17.57 14.10
N VAL A 307 -1.20 -17.56 12.90
CA VAL A 307 -2.31 -18.46 12.52
C VAL A 307 -1.91 -19.93 12.42
N LEU A 308 -0.61 -20.21 12.15
CA LEU A 308 -0.08 -21.56 11.97
C LEU A 308 0.55 -22.18 13.24
N ARG A 309 0.36 -21.55 14.40
CA ARG A 309 0.85 -22.09 15.69
C ARG A 309 0.20 -23.43 16.07
N PRO A 310 0.86 -24.24 16.92
CA PRO A 310 0.20 -25.39 17.54
C PRO A 310 -1.07 -24.94 18.29
N ASP A 311 -2.10 -25.77 18.26
CA ASP A 311 -3.39 -25.54 18.94
C ASP A 311 -4.08 -24.23 18.53
N SER A 312 -3.85 -23.77 17.29
CA SER A 312 -4.60 -22.66 16.70
C SER A 312 -6.09 -22.97 16.58
N ALA A 313 -6.91 -21.95 16.31
CA ALA A 313 -8.36 -22.11 16.22
C ALA A 313 -8.76 -23.18 15.18
N LEU A 314 -8.06 -23.25 14.04
CA LEU A 314 -8.32 -24.27 13.03
C LEU A 314 -7.83 -25.66 13.47
N ALA A 315 -6.64 -25.75 14.09
CA ALA A 315 -6.11 -27.01 14.60
C ALA A 315 -7.08 -27.68 15.58
N LYS A 316 -7.66 -26.90 16.50
CA LYS A 316 -8.67 -27.37 17.45
C LYS A 316 -9.94 -27.88 16.75
N LEU A 317 -10.42 -27.19 15.72
CA LEU A 317 -11.57 -27.66 14.94
C LEU A 317 -11.26 -28.94 14.17
N HIS A 318 -10.03 -29.10 13.71
CA HIS A 318 -9.58 -30.32 13.04
C HIS A 318 -9.35 -31.48 14.01
N GLY A 319 -9.31 -31.26 15.32
CA GLY A 319 -8.87 -32.27 16.29
C GLY A 319 -7.41 -32.68 16.06
N ALA A 320 -6.59 -31.74 15.59
CA ALA A 320 -5.18 -31.93 15.26
C ALA A 320 -4.31 -30.97 16.10
N ARG A 321 -3.01 -31.26 16.21
CA ARG A 321 -2.07 -30.38 16.94
C ARG A 321 -1.73 -29.14 16.11
N PHE A 322 -1.60 -29.28 14.80
CA PHE A 322 -1.24 -28.21 13.89
C PHE A 322 -2.38 -27.98 12.87
N PRO A 323 -2.56 -26.74 12.37
CA PRO A 323 -3.51 -26.44 11.29
C PRO A 323 -2.93 -26.84 9.92
N ILE A 324 -2.43 -28.08 9.84
CA ILE A 324 -1.74 -28.66 8.69
C ILE A 324 -2.55 -29.84 8.20
N VAL A 325 -2.92 -29.79 6.92
CA VAL A 325 -3.67 -30.83 6.23
C VAL A 325 -2.74 -31.56 5.26
N GLN A 326 -2.72 -32.90 5.33
CA GLN A 326 -2.20 -33.71 4.25
C GLN A 326 -3.29 -33.84 3.19
N GLY A 327 -3.11 -33.18 2.04
CA GLY A 327 -4.10 -33.17 0.96
C GLY A 327 -4.18 -34.53 0.25
N PRO A 328 -5.36 -34.95 -0.25
CA PRO A 328 -5.52 -36.25 -0.90
C PRO A 328 -4.64 -36.37 -2.15
N MET A 329 -3.75 -37.36 -2.18
CA MET A 329 -2.83 -37.63 -3.28
C MET A 329 -3.15 -39.00 -3.90
N THR A 330 -3.68 -38.99 -5.12
CA THR A 330 -4.05 -40.21 -5.86
C THR A 330 -2.89 -41.20 -5.91
N ARG A 331 -3.15 -42.46 -5.52
CA ARG A 331 -2.14 -43.54 -5.45
C ARG A 331 -0.98 -43.32 -4.46
N VAL A 332 -1.06 -42.30 -3.63
CA VAL A 332 -0.09 -42.04 -2.55
C VAL A 332 -0.79 -42.14 -1.19
N SER A 333 -1.79 -41.28 -0.95
CA SER A 333 -2.57 -41.31 0.30
C SER A 333 -3.76 -42.27 0.21
N ASP A 334 -3.54 -43.44 -0.38
CA ASP A 334 -4.55 -44.48 -0.57
C ASP A 334 -4.38 -45.69 0.38
N VAL A 335 -3.61 -45.51 1.46
CA VAL A 335 -3.31 -46.54 2.45
C VAL A 335 -3.54 -46.03 3.88
N ALA A 336 -4.25 -46.82 4.70
CA ALA A 336 -4.61 -46.45 6.07
C ALA A 336 -3.39 -46.17 6.99
N PRO A 337 -2.27 -46.92 6.94
CA PRO A 337 -1.12 -46.67 7.81
C PRO A 337 -0.47 -45.30 7.59
N PHE A 338 -0.52 -44.76 6.36
CA PHE A 338 -0.02 -43.41 6.07
C PHE A 338 -0.88 -42.34 6.75
N ALA A 339 -2.20 -42.48 6.71
CA ALA A 339 -3.12 -41.58 7.41
C ALA A 339 -2.88 -41.61 8.94
N ASP A 340 -2.65 -42.79 9.52
CA ASP A 340 -2.30 -42.92 10.94
C ASP A 340 -0.99 -42.20 11.29
N ALA A 341 0.04 -42.33 10.45
CA ALA A 341 1.32 -41.67 10.63
C ALA A 341 1.19 -40.13 10.63
N VAL A 342 0.45 -39.57 9.67
CA VAL A 342 0.17 -38.12 9.59
C VAL A 342 -0.57 -37.64 10.84
N SER A 343 -1.59 -38.39 11.29
CA SER A 343 -2.37 -38.05 12.48
C SER A 343 -1.52 -38.08 13.76
N ARG A 344 -0.65 -39.08 13.92
CA ARG A 344 0.29 -39.17 15.06
C ARG A 344 1.32 -38.04 15.06
N ALA A 345 1.74 -37.59 13.87
CA ALA A 345 2.59 -36.41 13.72
C ALA A 345 1.84 -35.08 13.96
N GLY A 346 0.52 -35.13 14.23
CA GLY A 346 -0.28 -33.97 14.63
C GLY A 346 -0.95 -33.19 13.50
N GLY A 347 -0.94 -33.71 12.27
CA GLY A 347 -1.67 -33.15 11.12
C GLY A 347 -3.01 -33.85 10.86
N LEU A 348 -3.81 -33.33 9.92
CA LEU A 348 -5.08 -33.93 9.49
C LEU A 348 -4.90 -34.71 8.16
N PRO A 349 -5.02 -36.05 8.16
CA PRO A 349 -4.88 -36.87 6.95
C PRO A 349 -6.13 -36.91 6.07
N PHE A 350 -5.93 -36.94 4.75
CA PHE A 350 -6.99 -37.21 3.78
C PHE A 350 -6.64 -38.37 2.83
N LEU A 351 -7.53 -39.35 2.77
CA LEU A 351 -7.43 -40.47 1.85
C LEU A 351 -7.90 -40.08 0.45
N ALA A 352 -7.14 -40.40 -0.59
CA ALA A 352 -7.55 -40.15 -1.96
C ALA A 352 -8.39 -41.32 -2.51
N LEU A 353 -9.69 -41.09 -2.74
CA LEU A 353 -10.55 -42.10 -3.36
C LEU A 353 -10.34 -42.18 -4.88
N ALA A 354 -10.03 -41.04 -5.52
CA ALA A 354 -9.81 -40.93 -6.95
C ALA A 354 -10.89 -41.68 -7.75
N VAL A 355 -10.49 -42.65 -8.58
CA VAL A 355 -11.38 -43.47 -9.42
C VAL A 355 -11.69 -44.86 -8.83
N MET A 356 -11.50 -45.08 -7.53
CA MET A 356 -11.78 -46.38 -6.88
C MET A 356 -13.28 -46.73 -6.89
N ARG A 357 -13.60 -48.02 -7.09
CA ARG A 357 -14.99 -48.52 -7.05
C ARG A 357 -15.47 -48.75 -5.61
N GLY A 358 -16.78 -48.84 -5.42
CA GLY A 358 -17.42 -48.88 -4.08
C GLY A 358 -16.86 -49.95 -3.13
N VAL A 359 -16.52 -51.15 -3.62
CA VAL A 359 -15.96 -52.23 -2.79
C VAL A 359 -14.57 -51.88 -2.24
N GLU A 360 -13.70 -51.31 -3.09
CA GLU A 360 -12.35 -50.88 -2.70
C GLU A 360 -12.43 -49.73 -1.68
N VAL A 361 -13.31 -48.77 -1.95
CA VAL A 361 -13.54 -47.61 -1.08
C VAL A 361 -14.03 -48.06 0.29
N ARG A 362 -15.06 -48.91 0.36
CA ARG A 362 -15.60 -49.43 1.63
C ARG A 362 -14.54 -50.16 2.44
N SER A 363 -13.71 -50.96 1.80
CA SER A 363 -12.58 -51.66 2.46
C SER A 363 -11.56 -50.67 3.04
N LEU A 364 -11.12 -49.68 2.25
CA LEU A 364 -10.17 -48.67 2.69
C LEU A 364 -10.72 -47.83 3.86
N LEU A 365 -11.95 -47.37 3.75
CA LEU A 365 -12.59 -46.53 4.77
C LEU A 365 -12.81 -47.29 6.09
N THR A 366 -13.21 -48.57 6.02
CA THR A 366 -13.41 -49.41 7.22
C THR A 366 -12.09 -49.64 7.96
N LYS A 367 -11.04 -50.06 7.24
CA LYS A 367 -9.69 -50.25 7.82
C LYS A 367 -9.15 -48.97 8.44
N THR A 368 -9.41 -47.83 7.80
CA THR A 368 -8.96 -46.53 8.30
C THR A 368 -9.71 -46.13 9.56
N LYS A 369 -11.03 -46.33 9.61
CA LYS A 369 -11.83 -46.09 10.82
C LYS A 369 -11.34 -46.91 12.01
N GLU A 370 -11.06 -48.20 11.80
CA GLU A 370 -10.53 -49.11 12.81
C GLU A 370 -9.17 -48.62 13.35
N LEU A 371 -8.27 -48.20 12.45
CA LEU A 371 -6.93 -47.73 12.84
C LEU A 371 -6.96 -46.34 13.51
N MET A 372 -7.81 -45.43 13.02
CA MET A 372 -7.89 -44.04 13.52
C MET A 372 -8.58 -43.95 14.88
N GLY A 373 -9.57 -44.82 15.14
CA GLY A 373 -10.40 -44.75 16.34
C GLY A 373 -11.15 -43.42 16.42
N ALA A 374 -10.95 -42.67 17.52
CA ALA A 374 -11.58 -41.37 17.73
C ALA A 374 -10.82 -40.18 17.08
N ARG A 375 -9.66 -40.42 16.45
CA ARG A 375 -8.86 -39.34 15.83
C ARG A 375 -9.47 -38.89 14.50
N SER A 376 -9.32 -37.61 14.19
CA SER A 376 -9.82 -37.01 12.95
C SER A 376 -9.07 -37.49 11.71
N TRP A 377 -9.82 -37.70 10.63
CA TRP A 377 -9.33 -38.01 9.30
C TRP A 377 -10.38 -37.61 8.26
N GLY A 378 -10.02 -37.61 6.98
CA GLY A 378 -10.96 -37.31 5.91
C GLY A 378 -10.73 -38.05 4.62
N VAL A 379 -11.59 -37.77 3.65
CA VAL A 379 -11.57 -38.36 2.31
C VAL A 379 -11.57 -37.29 1.21
N GLY A 380 -10.84 -37.53 0.14
CA GLY A 380 -10.83 -36.70 -1.06
C GLY A 380 -11.68 -37.34 -2.17
N ILE A 381 -12.66 -36.59 -2.67
CA ILE A 381 -13.51 -36.98 -3.79
C ILE A 381 -13.38 -35.99 -4.96
N LEU A 382 -13.55 -36.50 -6.18
CA LEU A 382 -13.55 -35.71 -7.40
C LEU A 382 -15.00 -35.30 -7.74
N GLY A 383 -15.27 -34.00 -7.77
CA GLY A 383 -16.61 -33.45 -7.97
C GLY A 383 -17.19 -33.66 -9.38
N PHE A 384 -16.34 -33.99 -10.35
CA PHE A 384 -16.67 -34.16 -11.77
C PHE A 384 -16.74 -35.63 -12.22
N MET A 385 -16.76 -36.60 -11.30
CA MET A 385 -16.84 -38.01 -11.65
C MET A 385 -18.20 -38.41 -12.24
N PRO A 386 -18.25 -39.47 -13.08
CA PRO A 386 -19.50 -40.09 -13.50
C PRO A 386 -20.41 -40.41 -12.31
N LEU A 387 -21.71 -40.26 -12.53
CA LEU A 387 -22.72 -40.30 -11.47
C LEU A 387 -22.77 -41.66 -10.75
N ASP A 388 -22.59 -42.76 -11.48
CA ASP A 388 -22.56 -44.12 -10.96
C ASP A 388 -21.40 -44.33 -9.97
N LEU A 389 -20.19 -43.91 -10.35
CA LEU A 389 -19.00 -44.01 -9.50
C LEU A 389 -19.14 -43.14 -8.25
N ARG A 390 -19.68 -41.92 -8.42
CA ARG A 390 -19.93 -41.01 -7.29
C ARG A 390 -20.95 -41.61 -6.33
N GLN A 391 -22.02 -42.24 -6.82
CA GLN A 391 -23.02 -42.89 -5.97
C GLN A 391 -22.40 -44.02 -5.15
N GLU A 392 -21.62 -44.91 -5.77
CA GLU A 392 -20.91 -45.99 -5.06
C GLU A 392 -19.99 -45.46 -3.96
N GLN A 393 -19.21 -44.41 -4.25
CA GLN A 393 -18.33 -43.77 -3.27
C GLN A 393 -19.13 -43.12 -2.13
N MET A 394 -20.21 -42.42 -2.46
CA MET A 394 -21.06 -41.75 -1.47
C MET A 394 -21.79 -42.74 -0.55
N GLU A 395 -22.19 -43.91 -1.05
CA GLU A 395 -22.74 -44.98 -0.21
C GLU A 395 -21.72 -45.46 0.84
N ALA A 396 -20.49 -45.75 0.42
CA ALA A 396 -19.43 -46.13 1.35
C ALA A 396 -19.12 -45.01 2.37
N ILE A 397 -19.13 -43.75 1.94
CA ILE A 397 -18.94 -42.58 2.82
C ILE A 397 -20.09 -42.45 3.83
N ARG A 398 -21.36 -42.66 3.41
CA ARG A 398 -22.53 -42.60 4.30
C ARG A 398 -22.50 -43.67 5.39
N ASP A 399 -21.97 -44.85 5.07
CA ASP A 399 -21.88 -45.95 6.01
C ASP A 399 -20.74 -45.76 7.02
N VAL A 400 -19.58 -45.30 6.56
CA VAL A 400 -18.39 -45.15 7.41
C VAL A 400 -18.39 -43.83 8.20
N LYS A 401 -18.87 -42.75 7.58
CA LYS A 401 -18.93 -41.36 8.09
C LYS A 401 -17.57 -40.81 8.54
N PRO A 402 -16.61 -40.61 7.62
CA PRO A 402 -15.38 -39.90 7.94
C PRO A 402 -15.71 -38.47 8.44
N PRO A 403 -14.99 -37.93 9.44
CA PRO A 403 -15.28 -36.59 9.97
C PRO A 403 -15.11 -35.44 8.97
N PHE A 404 -14.21 -35.59 7.99
CA PHE A 404 -13.90 -34.56 7.00
C PHE A 404 -13.95 -35.08 5.56
N ALA A 405 -14.20 -34.16 4.62
CA ALA A 405 -14.09 -34.44 3.19
C ALA A 405 -13.49 -33.24 2.42
N ILE A 406 -12.82 -33.51 1.30
CA ILE A 406 -12.39 -32.52 0.31
C ILE A 406 -13.06 -32.87 -1.01
N VAL A 407 -13.70 -31.89 -1.64
CA VAL A 407 -14.31 -32.05 -2.97
C VAL A 407 -13.51 -31.24 -3.99
N ALA A 408 -12.66 -31.92 -4.75
CA ALA A 408 -11.85 -31.31 -5.79
C ALA A 408 -12.70 -31.08 -7.06
N GLY A 409 -12.74 -29.83 -7.57
CA GLY A 409 -13.61 -29.45 -8.70
C GLY A 409 -15.11 -29.56 -8.39
N GLY A 410 -15.50 -29.47 -7.11
CA GLY A 410 -16.88 -29.61 -6.65
C GLY A 410 -17.70 -28.33 -6.65
N ARG A 411 -19.02 -28.48 -6.45
CA ARG A 411 -19.99 -27.38 -6.28
C ARG A 411 -20.47 -27.27 -4.82
N PRO A 412 -20.94 -26.11 -4.36
CA PRO A 412 -21.46 -25.94 -3.00
C PRO A 412 -22.57 -26.94 -2.62
N SER A 413 -23.39 -27.37 -3.57
CA SER A 413 -24.41 -28.41 -3.35
C SER A 413 -23.83 -29.76 -2.92
N GLN A 414 -22.65 -30.14 -3.43
CA GLN A 414 -21.98 -31.39 -3.06
C GLN A 414 -21.38 -31.30 -1.65
N ALA A 415 -20.83 -30.15 -1.26
CA ALA A 415 -20.38 -29.93 0.10
C ALA A 415 -21.57 -29.99 1.09
N LYS A 416 -22.72 -29.37 0.74
CA LYS A 416 -23.94 -29.45 1.56
C LYS A 416 -24.46 -30.88 1.73
N GLU A 417 -24.38 -31.72 0.70
CA GLU A 417 -24.74 -33.14 0.79
C GLU A 417 -23.93 -33.87 1.87
N LEU A 418 -22.62 -33.58 1.95
CA LEU A 418 -21.72 -34.14 2.97
C LEU A 418 -21.98 -33.53 4.36
N GLU A 419 -22.19 -32.22 4.44
CA GLU A 419 -22.46 -31.52 5.69
C GLU A 419 -23.77 -31.98 6.34
N ALA A 420 -24.79 -32.31 5.55
CA ALA A 420 -26.04 -32.91 6.03
C ALA A 420 -25.84 -34.30 6.68
N LEU A 421 -24.73 -34.98 6.37
CA LEU A 421 -24.34 -36.25 6.99
C LEU A 421 -23.46 -36.06 8.24
N GLY A 422 -23.18 -34.82 8.63
CA GLY A 422 -22.25 -34.48 9.72
C GLY A 422 -20.78 -34.52 9.30
N ILE A 423 -20.48 -34.52 8.00
CA ILE A 423 -19.11 -34.56 7.45
C ILE A 423 -18.69 -33.14 7.06
N SER A 424 -17.63 -32.62 7.67
CA SER A 424 -17.16 -31.27 7.35
C SER A 424 -16.41 -31.24 6.02
N ALA A 425 -16.98 -30.56 5.01
CA ALA A 425 -16.48 -30.60 3.64
C ALA A 425 -15.78 -29.31 3.19
N TYR A 426 -14.59 -29.42 2.60
CA TYR A 426 -13.85 -28.34 1.95
C TYR A 426 -14.02 -28.36 0.43
N LEU A 427 -14.08 -27.18 -0.18
CA LEU A 427 -14.16 -27.01 -1.65
C LEU A 427 -12.87 -26.44 -2.21
N HIS A 428 -12.32 -27.05 -3.26
CA HIS A 428 -11.29 -26.41 -4.08
C HIS A 428 -11.91 -25.26 -4.88
N VAL A 429 -11.32 -24.07 -4.78
CA VAL A 429 -11.80 -22.88 -5.50
C VAL A 429 -10.71 -22.41 -6.47
N PRO A 430 -10.86 -22.65 -7.78
CA PRO A 430 -9.79 -22.42 -8.75
C PRO A 430 -9.74 -20.96 -9.25
N SER A 431 -10.74 -20.14 -8.93
CA SER A 431 -10.76 -18.73 -9.30
C SER A 431 -11.53 -17.84 -8.31
N PRO A 432 -11.15 -16.56 -8.18
CA PRO A 432 -11.89 -15.57 -7.40
C PRO A 432 -13.34 -15.39 -7.87
N GLY A 433 -13.60 -15.50 -9.17
CA GLY A 433 -14.95 -15.41 -9.74
C GLY A 433 -15.89 -16.49 -9.20
N LEU A 434 -15.42 -17.73 -9.09
CA LEU A 434 -16.20 -18.83 -8.49
C LEU A 434 -16.36 -18.67 -6.98
N LEU A 435 -15.33 -18.15 -6.30
CA LEU A 435 -15.37 -17.89 -4.86
C LEU A 435 -16.57 -17.00 -4.48
N HIS A 436 -16.81 -15.93 -5.24
CA HIS A 436 -17.94 -15.04 -5.01
C HIS A 436 -19.29 -15.75 -5.07
N GLY A 437 -19.46 -16.64 -6.07
CA GLY A 437 -20.66 -17.48 -6.18
C GLY A 437 -20.79 -18.46 -5.01
N PHE A 438 -19.71 -19.11 -4.62
CA PHE A 438 -19.72 -20.10 -3.54
C PHE A 438 -20.06 -19.46 -2.19
N ILE A 439 -19.55 -18.27 -1.90
CA ILE A 439 -19.88 -17.51 -0.68
C ILE A 439 -21.38 -17.18 -0.65
N LYS A 440 -21.94 -16.71 -1.78
CA LYS A 440 -23.38 -16.41 -1.91
C LYS A 440 -24.25 -17.65 -1.72
N GLU A 441 -23.80 -18.82 -2.17
CA GLU A 441 -24.49 -20.08 -1.96
C GLU A 441 -24.34 -20.64 -0.53
N GLY A 442 -23.60 -19.95 0.35
CA GLY A 442 -23.46 -20.29 1.77
C GLY A 442 -22.25 -21.17 2.09
N ALA A 443 -21.34 -21.40 1.15
CA ALA A 443 -20.10 -22.13 1.45
C ALA A 443 -19.21 -21.30 2.40
N ARG A 444 -18.49 -22.00 3.28
CA ARG A 444 -17.60 -21.39 4.30
C ARG A 444 -16.21 -22.04 4.37
N LYS A 445 -15.96 -23.14 3.67
CA LYS A 445 -14.73 -23.94 3.80
C LYS A 445 -14.04 -24.09 2.45
N PHE A 446 -12.89 -23.46 2.30
CA PHE A 446 -12.24 -23.26 1.00
C PHE A 446 -10.78 -23.74 0.99
N ILE A 447 -10.35 -24.22 -0.16
CA ILE A 447 -8.95 -24.53 -0.47
C ILE A 447 -8.52 -23.66 -1.65
N PHE A 448 -7.46 -22.87 -1.45
CA PHE A 448 -6.85 -22.04 -2.48
C PHE A 448 -5.54 -22.69 -2.92
N GLU A 449 -5.62 -23.44 -4.02
CA GLU A 449 -4.51 -24.23 -4.55
C GLU A 449 -3.86 -23.54 -5.76
N GLY A 450 -2.65 -23.02 -5.56
CA GLY A 450 -1.85 -22.41 -6.61
C GLY A 450 -1.17 -23.46 -7.50
N SER A 451 -0.77 -23.04 -8.71
CA SER A 451 -0.18 -23.90 -9.75
C SER A 451 1.16 -24.56 -9.39
N GLU A 452 1.74 -24.23 -8.23
CA GLU A 452 2.93 -24.83 -7.65
C GLU A 452 2.65 -26.23 -7.05
N CYS A 453 1.38 -26.62 -6.91
CA CYS A 453 0.99 -27.96 -6.46
C CYS A 453 1.42 -29.06 -7.45
N GLY A 454 1.52 -30.30 -6.95
CA GLY A 454 1.81 -31.47 -7.79
C GLY A 454 0.53 -32.14 -8.29
N GLY A 455 0.59 -32.74 -9.48
CA GLY A 455 -0.59 -33.33 -10.12
C GLY A 455 -1.39 -32.29 -10.89
N HIS A 456 -2.72 -32.43 -10.93
CA HIS A 456 -3.57 -31.49 -11.68
C HIS A 456 -3.56 -30.11 -11.04
N THR A 457 -3.32 -29.07 -11.82
CA THR A 457 -3.19 -27.70 -11.31
C THR A 457 -4.11 -26.71 -12.03
N GLY A 458 -4.53 -25.66 -11.33
CA GLY A 458 -5.16 -24.50 -11.95
C GLY A 458 -4.16 -23.64 -12.74
N PRO A 459 -4.64 -22.67 -13.54
CA PRO A 459 -3.78 -21.81 -14.36
C PRO A 459 -3.09 -20.67 -13.58
N ARG A 460 -3.47 -20.41 -12.33
CA ARG A 460 -2.98 -19.26 -11.54
C ARG A 460 -1.90 -19.71 -10.55
N THR A 461 -0.85 -18.92 -10.44
CA THR A 461 0.19 -19.12 -9.43
C THR A 461 -0.32 -18.78 -8.04
N SER A 462 0.36 -19.27 -7.00
CA SER A 462 -0.05 -19.12 -5.61
C SER A 462 -0.27 -17.65 -5.24
N PHE A 463 0.68 -16.76 -5.52
CA PHE A 463 0.54 -15.34 -5.18
C PHE A 463 -0.68 -14.69 -5.85
N VAL A 464 -0.89 -14.95 -7.14
CA VAL A 464 -2.03 -14.38 -7.89
C VAL A 464 -3.37 -14.88 -7.33
N LEU A 465 -3.48 -16.19 -7.12
CA LEU A 465 -4.71 -16.80 -6.61
C LEU A 465 -4.99 -16.36 -5.16
N TRP A 466 -3.99 -16.44 -4.29
CA TRP A 466 -4.13 -16.18 -2.87
C TRP A 466 -4.49 -14.71 -2.60
N GLU A 467 -3.79 -13.76 -3.21
CA GLU A 467 -4.12 -12.33 -3.10
C GLU A 467 -5.56 -12.05 -3.54
N SER A 468 -5.93 -12.56 -4.70
CA SER A 468 -7.27 -12.31 -5.25
C SER A 468 -8.38 -12.96 -4.41
N ALA A 469 -8.13 -14.15 -3.86
CA ALA A 469 -9.06 -14.86 -2.99
C ALA A 469 -9.21 -14.17 -1.62
N VAL A 470 -8.11 -13.70 -1.03
CA VAL A 470 -8.09 -12.91 0.20
C VAL A 470 -8.89 -11.62 0.00
N GLU A 471 -8.63 -10.87 -1.06
CA GLU A 471 -9.35 -9.62 -1.36
C GLU A 471 -10.86 -9.87 -1.56
N THR A 472 -11.22 -10.97 -2.22
CA THR A 472 -12.61 -11.38 -2.42
C THR A 472 -13.30 -11.67 -1.08
N LEU A 473 -12.65 -12.40 -0.17
CA LEU A 473 -13.18 -12.69 1.17
C LEU A 473 -13.28 -11.44 2.04
N LEU A 474 -12.30 -10.54 1.98
CA LEU A 474 -12.30 -9.30 2.76
C LEU A 474 -13.41 -8.34 2.31
N SER A 475 -13.73 -8.35 1.02
CA SER A 475 -14.76 -7.51 0.40
C SER A 475 -16.16 -8.13 0.46
N ALA A 476 -16.26 -9.44 0.67
CA ALA A 476 -17.54 -10.13 0.77
C ALA A 476 -18.26 -9.78 2.09
N LYS A 477 -19.59 -9.62 2.00
CA LYS A 477 -20.44 -9.49 3.19
C LYS A 477 -20.71 -10.88 3.76
N ILE A 478 -20.01 -11.22 4.84
CA ILE A 478 -20.15 -12.47 5.59
C ILE A 478 -20.50 -12.08 7.02
N ASP A 479 -21.70 -12.43 7.48
CA ASP A 479 -22.19 -12.06 8.81
C ASP A 479 -21.55 -12.90 9.93
N ASP A 480 -20.99 -14.06 9.57
CA ASP A 480 -20.43 -15.08 10.46
C ASP A 480 -18.96 -15.44 10.10
N PRO A 481 -18.03 -14.47 10.05
CA PRO A 481 -16.67 -14.71 9.54
C PRO A 481 -15.89 -15.79 10.30
N GLU A 482 -16.21 -16.02 11.58
CA GLU A 482 -15.60 -17.07 12.39
C GLU A 482 -15.93 -18.49 11.90
N THR A 483 -16.98 -18.69 11.10
CA THR A 483 -17.30 -20.00 10.53
C THR A 483 -16.45 -20.33 9.31
N VAL A 484 -15.80 -19.32 8.73
CA VAL A 484 -14.98 -19.45 7.53
C VAL A 484 -13.66 -20.17 7.85
N GLN A 485 -13.34 -21.21 7.07
CA GLN A 485 -12.12 -22.00 7.19
C GLN A 485 -11.39 -22.04 5.85
N ILE A 486 -10.09 -21.78 5.86
CA ILE A 486 -9.30 -21.58 4.64
C ILE A 486 -8.02 -22.39 4.74
N LEU A 487 -7.73 -23.14 3.68
CA LEU A 487 -6.46 -23.84 3.51
C LEU A 487 -5.74 -23.28 2.28
N PHE A 488 -4.54 -22.76 2.49
CA PHE A 488 -3.64 -22.38 1.41
C PHE A 488 -2.83 -23.60 0.96
N ALA A 489 -2.75 -23.82 -0.34
CA ALA A 489 -2.09 -24.97 -0.96
C ALA A 489 -1.25 -24.55 -2.17
N GLY A 490 -0.13 -25.25 -2.38
CA GLY A 490 0.86 -24.96 -3.43
C GLY A 490 2.16 -24.41 -2.82
N GLY A 491 3.30 -25.06 -3.10
CA GLY A 491 4.64 -24.57 -2.73
C GLY A 491 4.99 -24.48 -1.23
N ILE A 492 4.13 -24.91 -0.31
CA ILE A 492 4.36 -24.82 1.16
C ILE A 492 5.07 -26.07 1.68
N HIS A 493 6.19 -25.90 2.40
CA HIS A 493 6.97 -27.04 2.92
C HIS A 493 7.87 -26.77 4.14
N ASN A 494 8.05 -25.50 4.53
CA ASN A 494 8.98 -25.09 5.58
C ASN A 494 8.49 -23.82 6.31
N GLY A 495 9.29 -23.30 7.23
CA GLY A 495 8.94 -22.10 8.00
C GLY A 495 8.78 -20.84 7.16
N LEU A 496 9.62 -20.62 6.14
CA LEU A 496 9.54 -19.40 5.31
C LEU A 496 8.25 -19.38 4.47
N SER A 497 7.98 -20.46 3.74
CA SER A 497 6.75 -20.62 2.94
C SER A 497 5.48 -20.48 3.78
N ALA A 498 5.48 -21.02 5.00
CA ALA A 498 4.38 -20.90 5.94
C ALA A 498 4.24 -19.49 6.56
N ALA A 499 5.36 -18.79 6.78
CA ALA A 499 5.34 -17.39 7.22
C ALA A 499 4.79 -16.45 6.13
N ILE A 500 5.12 -16.70 4.87
CA ILE A 500 4.53 -16.01 3.72
C ILE A 500 3.00 -16.16 3.73
N VAL A 501 2.48 -17.39 3.86
CA VAL A 501 1.03 -17.63 3.98
C VAL A 501 0.45 -16.85 5.17
N SER A 502 1.15 -16.82 6.31
CA SER A 502 0.70 -16.09 7.49
C SER A 502 0.57 -14.58 7.23
N VAL A 503 1.46 -13.99 6.42
CA VAL A 503 1.37 -12.58 6.00
C VAL A 503 0.16 -12.34 5.09
N LEU A 504 -0.05 -13.16 4.06
CA LEU A 504 -1.19 -12.99 3.17
C LEU A 504 -2.53 -13.17 3.91
N ALA A 505 -2.58 -14.07 4.88
CA ALA A 505 -3.81 -14.43 5.57
C ALA A 505 -4.09 -13.61 6.84
N ALA A 506 -3.15 -12.76 7.29
CA ALA A 506 -3.29 -12.00 8.53
C ALA A 506 -4.59 -11.17 8.61
N PRO A 507 -5.01 -10.45 7.54
CA PRO A 507 -6.26 -9.68 7.58
C PRO A 507 -7.51 -10.55 7.70
N LEU A 508 -7.48 -11.78 7.18
CA LEU A 508 -8.59 -12.74 7.30
C LEU A 508 -8.72 -13.22 8.76
N ALA A 509 -7.58 -13.55 9.37
CA ALA A 509 -7.53 -13.95 10.77
C ALA A 509 -7.94 -12.82 11.72
N ALA A 510 -7.61 -11.57 11.41
CA ALA A 510 -8.07 -10.40 12.15
C ALA A 510 -9.61 -10.24 12.12
N LYS A 511 -10.27 -10.72 11.05
CA LYS A 511 -11.75 -10.83 10.98
C LYS A 511 -12.32 -12.08 11.68
N GLY A 512 -11.50 -12.90 12.31
CA GLY A 512 -11.91 -14.13 13.01
C GLY A 512 -11.94 -15.40 12.14
N MET A 513 -11.59 -15.31 10.85
CA MET A 513 -11.55 -16.47 9.96
C MET A 513 -10.41 -17.42 10.36
N LYS A 514 -10.61 -18.73 10.12
CA LYS A 514 -9.67 -19.77 10.56
C LYS A 514 -8.80 -20.23 9.40
N VAL A 515 -7.49 -20.13 9.56
CA VAL A 515 -6.51 -20.34 8.48
C VAL A 515 -5.59 -21.52 8.79
N GLY A 516 -5.29 -22.31 7.76
CA GLY A 516 -4.30 -23.37 7.78
C GLY A 516 -3.64 -23.57 6.42
N VAL A 517 -2.84 -24.62 6.33
CA VAL A 517 -2.12 -25.00 5.10
C VAL A 517 -2.42 -26.44 4.72
N LEU A 518 -2.41 -26.71 3.41
CA LEU A 518 -2.51 -28.04 2.85
C LEU A 518 -1.23 -28.36 2.07
N MET A 519 -0.62 -29.51 2.40
CA MET A 519 0.62 -29.98 1.78
C MET A 519 0.43 -31.38 1.22
N GLY A 520 0.93 -31.60 0.00
CA GLY A 520 1.02 -32.92 -0.63
C GLY A 520 2.48 -33.28 -0.85
N THR A 521 3.13 -32.59 -1.77
CA THR A 521 4.52 -32.82 -2.20
C THR A 521 5.53 -32.95 -1.06
N ALA A 522 5.41 -32.13 -0.02
CA ALA A 522 6.34 -32.15 1.11
C ALA A 522 6.35 -33.51 1.86
N TYR A 523 5.23 -34.25 1.86
CA TYR A 523 5.15 -35.57 2.47
C TYR A 523 5.93 -36.64 1.70
N LEU A 524 6.22 -36.43 0.41
CA LEU A 524 6.98 -37.39 -0.41
C LEU A 524 8.43 -37.55 0.09
N PHE A 525 8.93 -36.54 0.81
CA PHE A 525 10.26 -36.53 1.45
C PHE A 525 10.27 -37.22 2.81
N THR A 526 9.10 -37.66 3.31
CA THR A 526 9.01 -38.24 4.66
C THR A 526 9.41 -39.70 4.69
N GLU A 527 10.15 -40.12 5.71
CA GLU A 527 10.50 -41.53 5.92
C GLU A 527 9.25 -42.41 6.04
N GLU A 528 8.22 -41.88 6.69
CA GLU A 528 6.90 -42.49 6.82
C GLU A 528 6.28 -42.87 5.48
N ALA A 529 6.40 -42.03 4.45
CA ALA A 529 5.74 -42.27 3.16
C ALA A 529 6.18 -43.60 2.53
N VAL A 530 7.46 -43.96 2.65
CA VAL A 530 7.97 -45.26 2.20
C VAL A 530 7.63 -46.36 3.20
N ARG A 531 7.84 -46.12 4.50
CA ARG A 531 7.61 -47.11 5.57
C ARG A 531 6.16 -47.62 5.61
N THR A 532 5.19 -46.76 5.31
CA THR A 532 3.75 -47.11 5.32
C THR A 532 3.24 -47.64 3.98
N GLY A 533 4.09 -47.71 2.95
CA GLY A 533 3.70 -48.13 1.59
C GLY A 533 2.86 -47.10 0.83
N ALA A 534 2.90 -45.82 1.23
CA ALA A 534 2.24 -44.75 0.48
C ALA A 534 2.91 -44.59 -0.90
N ILE A 535 4.25 -44.58 -0.91
CA ILE A 535 5.09 -44.62 -2.10
C ILE A 535 6.18 -45.69 -1.93
N VAL A 536 6.76 -46.14 -3.05
CA VAL A 536 7.96 -46.97 -3.05
C VAL A 536 9.24 -46.12 -2.95
N LYS A 537 10.36 -46.75 -2.57
CA LYS A 537 11.66 -46.09 -2.40
C LYS A 537 12.09 -45.30 -3.64
N GLU A 538 11.92 -45.86 -4.84
CA GLU A 538 12.28 -45.20 -6.10
C GLU A 538 11.55 -43.87 -6.30
N PHE A 539 10.27 -43.77 -5.92
CA PHE A 539 9.54 -42.50 -6.00
C PHE A 539 10.17 -41.44 -5.09
N GLN A 540 10.53 -41.82 -3.87
CA GLN A 540 11.17 -40.88 -2.93
C GLN A 540 12.56 -40.46 -3.43
N ASP A 541 13.33 -41.38 -4.01
CA ASP A 541 14.64 -41.06 -4.59
C ASP A 541 14.46 -40.08 -5.77
N GLN A 542 13.49 -40.31 -6.66
CA GLN A 542 13.14 -39.33 -7.72
C GLN A 542 12.72 -37.97 -7.16
N ALA A 543 12.01 -37.92 -6.02
CA ALA A 543 11.64 -36.66 -5.38
C ALA A 543 12.87 -35.90 -4.84
N ILE A 544 13.85 -36.62 -4.26
CA ILE A 544 15.10 -36.06 -3.71
C ILE A 544 16.04 -35.57 -4.80
N ASP A 545 16.14 -36.31 -5.90
CA ASP A 545 17.01 -35.98 -7.03
C ASP A 545 16.39 -34.94 -7.97
N CYS A 546 15.10 -34.63 -7.80
CA CYS A 546 14.39 -33.64 -8.59
C CYS A 546 15.02 -32.24 -8.43
N ARG A 547 15.35 -31.61 -9.56
CA ARG A 547 15.78 -30.20 -9.62
C ARG A 547 14.79 -29.32 -10.37
N GLU A 548 13.99 -29.93 -11.24
CA GLU A 548 13.02 -29.24 -12.09
C GLU A 548 11.73 -30.06 -12.20
N THR A 549 10.59 -29.36 -12.21
CA THR A 549 9.31 -29.97 -12.54
C THR A 549 8.84 -29.50 -13.92
N ALA A 550 8.12 -30.37 -14.62
CA ALA A 550 7.47 -30.06 -15.88
C ALA A 550 5.99 -29.76 -15.64
N LEU A 551 5.43 -28.84 -16.44
CA LEU A 551 3.99 -28.54 -16.47
C LEU A 551 3.42 -29.04 -17.78
N LEU A 552 2.85 -30.25 -17.77
CA LEU A 552 2.27 -30.89 -18.95
C LEU A 552 0.91 -30.27 -19.23
N GLN A 553 0.73 -29.72 -20.44
CA GLN A 553 -0.53 -29.13 -20.88
C GLN A 553 -1.25 -30.04 -21.86
N SER A 554 -2.30 -30.71 -21.39
CA SER A 554 -3.16 -31.52 -22.26
C SER A 554 -4.16 -30.66 -23.05
N GLY A 555 -4.59 -29.52 -22.50
CA GLY A 555 -5.53 -28.61 -23.17
C GLY A 555 -5.59 -27.23 -22.52
N VAL A 556 -6.44 -26.35 -23.04
CA VAL A 556 -6.62 -25.00 -22.48
C VAL A 556 -7.16 -25.10 -21.05
N GLY A 557 -6.38 -24.64 -20.07
CA GLY A 557 -6.76 -24.71 -18.66
C GLY A 557 -6.55 -26.08 -17.98
N SER A 558 -6.04 -27.09 -18.70
CA SER A 558 -5.78 -28.44 -18.17
C SER A 558 -4.28 -28.70 -18.07
N PHE A 559 -3.76 -28.63 -16.83
CA PHE A 559 -2.34 -28.76 -16.54
C PHE A 559 -2.07 -29.85 -15.51
N THR A 560 -1.00 -30.61 -15.71
CA THR A 560 -0.48 -31.59 -14.75
C THR A 560 0.99 -31.33 -14.47
N ARG A 561 1.35 -31.12 -13.21
CA ARG A 561 2.73 -30.95 -12.76
C ARG A 561 3.35 -32.25 -12.25
N CYS A 562 4.53 -32.58 -12.75
CA CYS A 562 5.30 -33.76 -12.36
C CYS A 562 6.82 -33.52 -12.45
N ALA A 563 7.61 -34.44 -11.91
CA ALA A 563 9.06 -34.41 -12.08
C ALA A 563 9.41 -34.47 -13.58
N ASN A 564 10.39 -33.65 -14.00
CA ASN A 564 10.85 -33.66 -15.38
C ASN A 564 11.59 -34.96 -15.69
N THR A 565 10.97 -35.85 -16.47
CA THR A 565 11.46 -37.20 -16.81
C THR A 565 11.34 -37.44 -18.31
N SER A 566 11.90 -38.54 -18.82
CA SER A 566 11.80 -38.91 -20.25
C SER A 566 10.36 -39.02 -20.78
N PHE A 567 9.39 -39.30 -19.90
CA PHE A 567 7.97 -39.28 -20.26
C PHE A 567 7.50 -37.87 -20.67
N CYS A 568 8.04 -36.82 -20.06
CA CYS A 568 7.71 -35.43 -20.42
C CYS A 568 8.14 -35.12 -21.85
N ASP A 569 9.31 -35.60 -22.27
CA ASP A 569 9.80 -35.47 -23.65
C ASP A 569 8.89 -36.20 -24.66
N GLU A 570 8.41 -37.39 -24.30
CA GLU A 570 7.45 -38.16 -25.10
C GLU A 570 6.12 -37.40 -25.25
N PHE A 571 5.57 -36.91 -24.13
CA PHE A 571 4.36 -36.10 -24.10
C PHE A 571 4.48 -34.85 -24.98
N ASP A 572 5.57 -34.11 -24.84
CA ASP A 572 5.84 -32.89 -25.60
C ASP A 572 6.13 -33.14 -27.08
N LYS A 573 6.62 -34.33 -27.42
CA LYS A 573 6.76 -34.78 -28.81
C LYS A 573 5.39 -35.09 -29.40
N THR A 574 4.57 -35.89 -28.74
CA THR A 574 3.22 -36.21 -29.22
C THR A 574 2.38 -34.95 -29.40
N ARG A 575 2.44 -34.00 -28.45
CA ARG A 575 1.75 -32.72 -28.57
C ARG A 575 2.17 -31.95 -29.82
N ARG A 576 3.48 -31.88 -30.11
CA ARG A 576 3.99 -31.22 -31.34
C ARG A 576 3.50 -31.89 -32.59
N ASP A 577 3.59 -33.22 -32.66
CA ASP A 577 3.20 -33.98 -33.85
C ASP A 577 1.70 -33.74 -34.17
N LEU A 578 0.84 -33.70 -33.14
CA LEU A 578 -0.58 -33.41 -33.31
C LEU A 578 -0.84 -31.96 -33.76
N ILE A 579 -0.09 -30.97 -33.23
CA ILE A 579 -0.17 -29.57 -33.69
C ILE A 579 0.24 -29.45 -35.16
N LEU A 580 1.34 -30.09 -35.55
CA LEU A 580 1.85 -30.07 -36.93
C LEU A 580 0.90 -30.79 -37.90
N GLN A 581 0.15 -31.79 -37.44
CA GLN A 581 -0.90 -32.46 -38.19
C GLN A 581 -2.20 -31.63 -38.31
N GLY A 582 -2.28 -30.46 -37.68
CA GLY A 582 -3.46 -29.60 -37.71
C GLY A 582 -4.66 -30.19 -36.97
N LYS A 583 -4.42 -31.06 -35.97
CA LYS A 583 -5.47 -31.64 -35.13
C LYS A 583 -6.21 -30.59 -34.32
N SER A 584 -7.49 -30.85 -34.03
CA SER A 584 -8.30 -29.97 -33.19
C SER A 584 -7.85 -30.03 -31.71
N GLU A 585 -8.17 -28.99 -30.93
CA GLU A 585 -7.82 -28.93 -29.50
C GLU A 585 -8.40 -30.11 -28.71
N GLU A 586 -9.60 -30.57 -29.06
CA GLU A 586 -10.27 -31.71 -28.39
C GLU A 586 -9.59 -33.05 -28.71
N GLU A 587 -9.16 -33.26 -29.95
CA GLU A 587 -8.37 -34.44 -30.34
C GLU A 587 -7.01 -34.46 -29.63
N ILE A 588 -6.35 -33.30 -29.51
CA ILE A 588 -5.08 -33.17 -28.80
C ILE A 588 -5.26 -33.51 -27.32
N LEU A 589 -6.27 -32.92 -26.68
CA LEU A 589 -6.61 -33.18 -25.28
C LEU A 589 -6.82 -34.67 -25.02
N MET A 590 -7.66 -35.33 -25.83
CA MET A 590 -7.98 -36.74 -25.63
C MET A 590 -6.76 -37.65 -25.82
N ALA A 591 -5.93 -37.39 -26.84
CA ALA A 591 -4.72 -38.18 -27.08
C ALA A 591 -3.70 -38.04 -25.93
N LEU A 592 -3.50 -36.82 -25.42
CA LEU A 592 -2.56 -36.56 -24.33
C LEU A 592 -3.05 -37.12 -22.98
N GLU A 593 -4.36 -37.07 -22.70
CA GLU A 593 -4.92 -37.69 -21.49
C GLU A 593 -4.80 -39.22 -21.50
N LEU A 594 -4.95 -39.86 -22.67
CA LEU A 594 -4.73 -41.30 -22.81
C LEU A 594 -3.28 -41.70 -22.49
N LEU A 595 -2.29 -40.87 -22.84
CA LEU A 595 -0.87 -41.12 -22.52
C LEU A 595 -0.59 -41.11 -21.01
N ASN A 596 -1.37 -40.35 -20.23
CA ASN A 596 -1.21 -40.22 -18.79
C ASN A 596 -1.76 -41.45 -18.02
N ILE A 597 -2.60 -42.27 -18.64
CA ILE A 597 -3.27 -43.39 -17.97
C ILE A 597 -2.26 -44.41 -17.45
N GLY A 598 -2.38 -44.77 -16.17
CA GLY A 598 -1.55 -45.80 -15.54
C GLY A 598 -0.13 -45.35 -15.16
N ARG A 599 0.38 -44.26 -15.74
CA ARG A 599 1.73 -43.71 -15.48
C ARG A 599 1.97 -43.35 -14.02
N LEU A 600 0.96 -42.83 -13.33
CA LEU A 600 1.06 -42.54 -11.90
C LEU A 600 1.16 -43.82 -11.04
N ARG A 601 0.53 -44.93 -11.45
CA ARG A 601 0.64 -46.21 -10.75
C ARG A 601 2.06 -46.79 -10.89
N ILE A 602 2.62 -46.69 -12.10
CA ILE A 602 4.02 -47.06 -12.36
C ILE A 602 4.93 -46.28 -11.40
N ALA A 603 4.81 -44.95 -11.36
CA ALA A 603 5.61 -44.13 -10.46
C ALA A 603 5.42 -44.50 -8.99
N SER A 604 4.19 -44.46 -8.47
CA SER A 604 3.92 -44.56 -7.02
C SER A 604 4.07 -45.96 -6.44
N LYS A 605 3.75 -47.00 -7.21
CA LYS A 605 3.67 -48.39 -6.73
C LYS A 605 4.67 -49.33 -7.41
N GLY A 606 5.38 -48.91 -8.46
CA GLY A 606 6.35 -49.75 -9.16
C GLY A 606 5.73 -50.89 -9.98
N VAL A 607 4.45 -50.76 -10.38
CA VAL A 607 3.72 -51.82 -11.09
C VAL A 607 2.99 -51.28 -12.33
N ALA A 608 2.99 -52.08 -13.40
CA ALA A 608 2.20 -51.86 -14.62
C ALA A 608 1.06 -52.87 -14.74
N ARG A 609 0.06 -52.59 -15.59
CA ARG A 609 -1.04 -53.52 -15.85
C ARG A 609 -0.55 -54.67 -16.72
N ASN A 610 -0.91 -55.90 -16.37
CA ASN A 610 -0.60 -57.08 -17.19
C ASN A 610 -1.43 -57.03 -18.50
N GLU A 611 -0.78 -57.15 -19.65
CA GLU A 611 -1.43 -57.09 -20.97
C GLU A 611 -2.14 -58.41 -21.35
N ASN A 612 -2.00 -59.48 -20.55
CA ASN A 612 -2.58 -60.78 -20.83
C ASN A 612 -4.06 -60.87 -20.40
N PRO A 613 -5.05 -61.06 -21.31
CA PRO A 613 -6.48 -60.97 -20.99
C PRO A 613 -7.08 -62.12 -20.15
N ALA A 614 -6.31 -63.18 -19.87
CA ALA A 614 -6.80 -64.44 -19.28
C ALA A 614 -6.58 -64.59 -17.76
N ALA A 615 -6.15 -63.54 -17.06
CA ALA A 615 -5.92 -63.56 -15.61
C ALA A 615 -7.22 -63.31 -14.83
N GLU A 616 -7.86 -64.37 -14.31
CA GLU A 616 -9.07 -64.29 -13.47
C GLU A 616 -8.76 -63.96 -12.00
N ASP A 617 -7.51 -64.07 -11.55
CA ASP A 617 -7.11 -63.84 -10.16
C ASP A 617 -6.55 -62.44 -9.90
N ASN A 618 -6.87 -61.83 -8.76
CA ASN A 618 -6.58 -60.41 -8.49
C ASN A 618 -5.07 -60.08 -8.39
N ASN A 619 -4.22 -61.09 -8.14
CA ASN A 619 -2.77 -60.95 -8.06
C ASN A 619 -2.06 -60.99 -9.43
N ASP A 620 -2.69 -61.48 -10.49
CA ASP A 620 -2.10 -61.56 -11.85
C ASP A 620 -2.40 -60.33 -12.72
N LYS A 621 -3.14 -59.34 -12.19
CA LYS A 621 -3.52 -58.12 -12.92
C LYS A 621 -2.39 -57.11 -13.11
N TYR A 622 -1.32 -57.23 -12.33
CA TYR A 622 -0.22 -56.26 -12.31
C TYR A 622 1.14 -56.96 -12.31
N VAL A 623 2.11 -56.40 -13.05
CA VAL A 623 3.49 -56.88 -13.12
C VAL A 623 4.40 -55.85 -12.46
N SER A 624 5.34 -56.32 -11.63
CA SER A 624 6.36 -55.45 -11.03
C SER A 624 7.36 -55.01 -12.09
N LEU A 625 7.70 -53.73 -12.09
CA LEU A 625 8.72 -53.16 -12.99
C LEU A 625 10.07 -53.09 -12.28
N ASP A 626 11.14 -53.16 -13.06
CA ASP A 626 12.46 -52.77 -12.56
C ASP A 626 12.56 -51.23 -12.37
N ALA A 627 13.59 -50.79 -11.64
CA ALA A 627 13.76 -49.38 -11.31
C ALA A 627 13.97 -48.48 -12.54
N ASP A 628 14.61 -48.99 -13.61
CA ASP A 628 14.87 -48.20 -14.82
C ASP A 628 13.60 -48.00 -15.65
N ALA A 629 12.78 -49.04 -15.81
CA ALA A 629 11.47 -48.95 -16.43
C ALA A 629 10.54 -48.04 -15.61
N GLN A 630 10.56 -48.16 -14.28
CA GLN A 630 9.79 -47.29 -13.40
C GLN A 630 10.19 -45.81 -13.57
N ARG A 631 11.48 -45.51 -13.62
CA ARG A 631 12.01 -44.14 -13.86
C ARG A 631 11.57 -43.58 -15.21
N ARG A 632 11.69 -44.38 -16.27
CA ARG A 632 11.41 -43.95 -17.65
C ARG A 632 9.92 -43.74 -17.92
N GLU A 633 9.08 -44.61 -17.38
CA GLU A 633 7.66 -44.72 -17.73
C GLU A 633 6.72 -44.15 -16.67
N GLY A 634 7.23 -43.81 -15.49
CA GLY A 634 6.46 -43.26 -14.39
C GLY A 634 6.18 -41.76 -14.55
N MET A 635 4.94 -41.35 -14.26
CA MET A 635 4.62 -39.93 -14.06
C MET A 635 4.64 -39.61 -12.57
N TYR A 636 5.73 -39.00 -12.11
CA TYR A 636 5.95 -38.65 -10.71
C TYR A 636 5.29 -37.31 -10.38
N MET A 637 3.99 -37.35 -10.06
CA MET A 637 3.25 -36.13 -9.69
C MET A 637 3.80 -35.52 -8.40
N MET A 638 4.48 -34.38 -8.54
CA MET A 638 5.06 -33.61 -7.46
C MET A 638 5.12 -32.14 -7.84
N GLY A 639 4.97 -31.27 -6.85
CA GLY A 639 4.95 -29.82 -7.03
C GLY A 639 6.34 -29.19 -7.00
N GLU A 640 6.41 -27.87 -7.16
CA GLU A 640 7.68 -27.10 -7.16
C GLU A 640 8.49 -27.23 -5.86
N VAL A 641 7.87 -27.67 -4.76
CA VAL A 641 8.59 -28.02 -3.51
C VAL A 641 9.69 -29.06 -3.76
N ALA A 642 9.54 -29.93 -4.77
CA ALA A 642 10.54 -30.95 -5.07
C ALA A 642 11.91 -30.36 -5.40
N ARG A 643 11.95 -29.13 -5.90
CA ARG A 643 13.17 -28.39 -6.25
C ARG A 643 13.88 -27.81 -5.03
N LEU A 644 13.12 -27.59 -3.95
CA LEU A 644 13.56 -26.90 -2.73
C LEU A 644 14.04 -27.86 -1.64
N ARG A 645 13.89 -29.18 -1.84
CA ARG A 645 14.21 -30.20 -0.86
C ARG A 645 15.09 -31.27 -1.48
N ASP A 646 16.19 -31.59 -0.81
CA ASP A 646 17.21 -32.54 -1.23
C ASP A 646 17.45 -33.65 -0.20
N SER A 647 16.63 -33.68 0.86
CA SER A 647 16.87 -34.50 2.05
C SER A 647 15.58 -35.02 2.67
N ARG A 648 15.70 -36.23 3.22
CA ARG A 648 14.64 -36.93 3.95
C ARG A 648 14.45 -36.32 5.33
N LEU A 649 13.23 -36.44 5.86
CA LEU A 649 12.88 -36.03 7.21
C LEU A 649 11.72 -36.88 7.73
N SER A 650 11.42 -36.80 9.01
CA SER A 650 10.19 -37.35 9.57
C SER A 650 9.00 -36.42 9.33
N MET A 651 7.78 -36.96 9.30
CA MET A 651 6.54 -36.15 9.31
C MET A 651 6.48 -35.16 10.49
N ALA A 652 7.00 -35.56 11.65
CA ALA A 652 7.03 -34.70 12.83
C ALA A 652 7.93 -33.47 12.62
N GLU A 653 9.13 -33.67 12.06
CA GLU A 653 10.03 -32.57 11.69
C GLU A 653 9.41 -31.67 10.63
N LEU A 654 8.72 -32.23 9.64
CA LEU A 654 8.01 -31.46 8.61
C LEU A 654 6.98 -30.51 9.24
N HIS A 655 6.10 -31.04 10.10
CA HIS A 655 5.06 -30.23 10.75
C HIS A 655 5.65 -29.17 11.68
N GLN A 656 6.68 -29.52 12.44
CA GLN A 656 7.38 -28.60 13.32
C GLN A 656 8.05 -27.48 12.53
N ALA A 657 8.69 -27.79 11.41
CA ALA A 657 9.33 -26.82 10.52
C ALA A 657 8.31 -25.84 9.92
N VAL A 658 7.13 -26.32 9.52
CA VAL A 658 6.05 -25.47 8.96
C VAL A 658 5.41 -24.60 10.04
N SER A 659 5.14 -25.17 11.22
CA SER A 659 4.45 -24.44 12.30
C SER A 659 5.41 -23.54 13.09
N SER A 660 6.37 -24.13 13.83
CA SER A 660 7.29 -23.35 14.67
C SER A 660 8.33 -22.60 13.84
N GLY A 661 8.71 -23.12 12.67
CA GLY A 661 9.59 -22.40 11.75
C GLY A 661 8.95 -21.13 11.18
N ALA A 662 7.63 -21.10 10.96
CA ALA A 662 6.92 -19.89 10.54
C ALA A 662 7.00 -18.80 11.61
N GLN A 663 6.82 -19.17 12.88
CA GLN A 663 6.97 -18.24 14.00
C GLN A 663 8.38 -17.64 14.05
N ALA A 664 9.41 -18.48 13.87
CA ALA A 664 10.79 -18.04 13.85
C ALA A 664 11.12 -17.15 12.64
N ALA A 665 10.51 -17.38 11.48
CA ALA A 665 10.66 -16.52 10.30
C ALA A 665 10.00 -15.15 10.53
N LEU A 666 8.76 -15.11 11.04
CA LEU A 666 8.05 -13.86 11.37
C LEU A 666 8.77 -13.04 12.44
N ALA A 667 9.37 -13.69 13.43
CA ALA A 667 10.14 -13.01 14.49
C ALA A 667 11.41 -12.33 13.94
N ARG A 668 12.06 -12.92 12.92
CA ARG A 668 13.28 -12.36 12.31
C ARG A 668 13.02 -11.16 11.41
N GLY A 669 11.84 -11.07 10.79
CA GLY A 669 11.46 -9.99 9.87
C GLY A 669 11.46 -8.58 10.47
N ASP A 670 11.33 -8.44 11.79
CA ASP A 670 11.22 -7.15 12.51
C ASP A 670 12.59 -6.54 12.88
N ASN A 671 13.69 -7.31 12.78
CA ASN A 671 15.02 -6.81 13.15
C ASN A 671 15.65 -5.86 12.11
N ARG A 672 15.02 -5.68 10.94
CA ARG A 672 15.30 -4.54 10.06
C ARG A 672 14.56 -3.30 10.58
N LYS A 673 14.87 -2.87 11.81
CA LYS A 673 14.70 -1.46 12.17
C LYS A 673 15.56 -0.69 11.18
N SER A 674 14.92 0.00 10.23
CA SER A 674 15.57 1.12 9.59
C SER A 674 16.05 2.01 10.73
N SER A 675 17.37 2.09 10.89
CA SER A 675 17.93 3.17 11.67
C SER A 675 17.41 4.45 11.02
N PRO A 676 16.79 5.39 11.75
CA PRO A 676 16.38 6.64 11.15
C PRO A 676 17.67 7.28 10.64
N ARG A 677 17.88 7.20 9.33
CA ARG A 677 18.72 8.15 8.62
C ARG A 677 18.15 9.50 9.03
N ARG A 678 18.96 10.39 9.58
CA ARG A 678 18.51 11.75 9.91
C ARG A 678 18.19 12.40 8.56
N GLU A 679 16.95 12.24 8.12
CA GLU A 679 16.47 12.84 6.89
C GLU A 679 16.51 14.37 7.06
N PRO A 680 16.73 15.11 5.97
CA PRO A 680 16.47 16.55 5.97
C PRO A 680 15.07 16.79 6.54
N ARG A 681 14.93 17.70 7.52
CA ARG A 681 13.64 17.97 8.15
C ARG A 681 12.64 18.38 7.07
N GLU A 682 11.50 17.72 7.06
CA GLU A 682 10.50 17.86 5.99
C GLU A 682 10.02 19.32 5.86
N GLU A 683 10.09 19.84 4.63
CA GLU A 683 9.70 21.21 4.29
C GLU A 683 8.18 21.35 4.23
N ILE A 684 7.66 22.53 4.56
CA ILE A 684 6.22 22.78 4.64
C ILE A 684 5.79 23.76 3.56
N ALA A 685 4.79 23.38 2.76
CA ALA A 685 4.20 24.22 1.74
C ALA A 685 3.00 25.00 2.29
N VAL A 686 2.92 26.28 1.95
CA VAL A 686 1.70 27.08 2.09
C VAL A 686 0.86 26.86 0.83
N VAL A 687 -0.29 26.21 0.97
CA VAL A 687 -1.15 25.81 -0.16
C VAL A 687 -2.43 26.62 -0.29
N GLY A 688 -2.79 27.39 0.73
CA GLY A 688 -3.89 28.35 0.69
C GLY A 688 -3.72 29.46 1.72
N MET A 689 -4.31 30.62 1.46
CA MET A 689 -4.23 31.79 2.35
C MET A 689 -5.46 32.69 2.24
N ALA A 690 -5.84 33.32 3.35
CA ALA A 690 -6.86 34.36 3.38
C ALA A 690 -6.59 35.37 4.51
N CYS A 691 -7.08 36.60 4.33
CA CYS A 691 -6.95 37.64 5.35
C CYS A 691 -8.09 38.67 5.30
N LEU A 692 -8.35 39.30 6.45
CA LEU A 692 -9.10 40.52 6.64
C LEU A 692 -8.22 41.46 7.46
N LEU A 693 -7.86 42.60 6.87
CA LEU A 693 -6.93 43.59 7.45
C LEU A 693 -7.47 45.01 7.17
N PRO A 694 -7.01 46.04 7.90
CA PRO A 694 -7.47 47.42 7.69
C PRO A 694 -7.30 47.88 6.24
N GLY A 695 -8.42 48.23 5.59
CA GLY A 695 -8.47 48.61 4.17
C GLY A 695 -8.28 47.46 3.17
N ALA A 696 -8.34 46.19 3.60
CA ALA A 696 -8.19 45.02 2.74
C ALA A 696 -9.02 43.81 3.23
N ASN A 697 -10.05 43.44 2.46
CA ASN A 697 -10.93 42.31 2.77
C ASN A 697 -10.50 40.98 2.11
N ASP A 698 -9.32 40.95 1.48
CA ASP A 698 -8.74 39.77 0.85
C ASP A 698 -7.24 39.96 0.59
N VAL A 699 -6.53 38.86 0.33
CA VAL A 699 -5.07 38.84 0.09
C VAL A 699 -4.63 39.64 -1.14
N ARG A 700 -5.48 39.77 -2.17
CA ARG A 700 -5.17 40.54 -3.39
C ARG A 700 -5.27 42.04 -3.12
N SER A 701 -6.30 42.47 -2.41
CA SER A 701 -6.47 43.84 -1.94
C SER A 701 -5.33 44.23 -1.00
N TYR A 702 -4.93 43.32 -0.09
CA TYR A 702 -3.79 43.55 0.80
C TYR A 702 -2.47 43.71 0.02
N TRP A 703 -2.19 42.81 -0.93
CA TRP A 703 -1.01 42.92 -1.78
C TRP A 703 -1.00 44.22 -2.61
N ARG A 704 -2.15 44.64 -3.13
CA ARG A 704 -2.29 45.91 -3.83
C ARG A 704 -1.97 47.10 -2.91
N ASN A 705 -2.43 47.08 -1.66
CA ASN A 705 -2.16 48.14 -0.70
C ASN A 705 -0.66 48.25 -0.38
N ILE A 706 0.04 47.12 -0.23
CA ILE A 706 1.50 47.08 -0.06
C ILE A 706 2.19 47.72 -1.28
N MET A 707 1.83 47.29 -2.50
CA MET A 707 2.44 47.79 -3.74
C MET A 707 2.21 49.28 -3.97
N LEU A 708 1.12 49.84 -3.45
CA LEU A 708 0.74 51.25 -3.56
C LEU A 708 1.13 52.07 -2.32
N ALA A 709 1.81 51.47 -1.35
CA ALA A 709 2.19 52.10 -0.08
C ALA A 709 1.00 52.79 0.63
N VAL A 710 -0.16 52.12 0.68
CA VAL A 710 -1.37 52.63 1.34
C VAL A 710 -1.19 52.59 2.86
N ASP A 711 -1.37 53.74 3.51
CA ASP A 711 -1.45 53.86 4.96
C ASP A 711 -2.91 53.69 5.41
N SER A 712 -3.21 52.58 6.08
CA SER A 712 -4.55 52.23 6.55
C SER A 712 -4.83 52.66 8.00
N VAL A 713 -3.91 53.40 8.65
CA VAL A 713 -4.14 53.91 10.00
C VAL A 713 -5.11 55.08 9.96
N ARG A 714 -6.13 55.03 10.83
CA ARG A 714 -7.16 56.07 10.94
C ARG A 714 -7.43 56.42 12.40
N GLU A 715 -8.11 57.55 12.61
CA GLU A 715 -8.63 57.90 13.92
C GLU A 715 -9.74 56.89 14.31
N VAL A 716 -9.82 56.57 15.60
CA VAL A 716 -10.94 55.80 16.15
C VAL A 716 -12.25 56.53 15.87
N THR A 717 -13.27 55.77 15.48
CA THR A 717 -14.60 56.29 15.20
C THR A 717 -15.51 56.15 16.43
N GLU A 718 -16.48 57.05 16.59
CA GLU A 718 -17.35 57.12 17.78
C GLU A 718 -18.19 55.85 18.00
N ASP A 719 -18.44 55.05 16.96
CA ASP A 719 -19.11 53.75 17.03
C ASP A 719 -18.26 52.65 17.70
N ARG A 720 -16.92 52.81 17.75
CA ARG A 720 -16.00 51.90 18.43
C ARG A 720 -15.85 52.31 19.89
N TRP A 721 -15.35 53.52 20.09
CA TRP A 721 -15.34 54.19 21.39
C TRP A 721 -15.07 55.68 21.20
N ARG A 722 -15.58 56.47 22.14
CA ARG A 722 -15.56 57.92 22.06
C ARG A 722 -14.20 58.45 22.49
N ALA A 723 -13.45 59.01 21.54
CA ALA A 723 -12.14 59.59 21.85
C ALA A 723 -12.23 60.67 22.92
N SER A 724 -13.34 61.43 22.95
CA SER A 724 -13.60 62.47 23.95
C SER A 724 -13.59 61.99 25.41
N ASP A 725 -13.88 60.71 25.66
CA ASP A 725 -13.94 60.17 27.02
C ASP A 725 -12.53 59.86 27.57
N PHE A 726 -11.59 59.47 26.71
CA PHE A 726 -10.28 58.93 27.13
C PHE A 726 -9.07 59.69 26.60
N TYR A 727 -9.17 60.44 25.49
CA TYR A 727 -8.02 61.05 24.85
C TYR A 727 -7.52 62.32 25.57
N ASP A 728 -6.21 62.38 25.82
CA ASP A 728 -5.49 63.60 26.18
C ASP A 728 -4.12 63.58 25.50
N PRO A 729 -3.75 64.58 24.67
CA PRO A 729 -2.47 64.57 23.95
C PRO A 729 -1.24 64.57 24.89
N LYS A 730 -1.40 64.92 26.17
CA LYS A 730 -0.33 64.90 27.16
C LYS A 730 -0.13 63.50 27.74
N ARG A 731 1.09 62.99 27.65
CA ARG A 731 1.49 61.71 28.28
C ARG A 731 1.43 61.80 29.81
N GLY A 732 1.07 60.68 30.45
CA GLY A 732 1.07 60.53 31.91
C GLY A 732 -0.11 61.19 32.62
N VAL A 733 -1.11 61.68 31.87
CA VAL A 733 -2.39 62.09 32.48
C VAL A 733 -3.12 60.83 32.95
N LYS A 734 -3.52 60.85 34.23
CA LYS A 734 -4.19 59.72 34.89
C LYS A 734 -5.46 59.35 34.12
N ASP A 735 -5.65 58.05 33.89
CA ASP A 735 -6.83 57.47 33.23
C ASP A 735 -7.11 58.07 31.82
N LYS A 736 -6.07 58.50 31.10
CA LYS A 736 -6.14 59.02 29.73
C LYS A 736 -5.18 58.32 28.78
N VAL A 737 -5.53 58.32 27.49
CA VAL A 737 -4.73 57.80 26.37
C VAL A 737 -4.23 58.94 25.50
N TYR A 738 -2.95 58.92 25.14
CA TYR A 738 -2.33 59.99 24.36
C TYR A 738 -2.28 59.73 22.85
N SER A 739 -2.92 58.65 22.40
CA SER A 739 -3.13 58.35 20.98
C SER A 739 -4.55 57.86 20.77
N LYS A 740 -5.08 58.20 19.59
CA LYS A 740 -6.45 57.89 19.13
C LYS A 740 -6.43 57.27 17.73
N TRP A 741 -5.27 56.80 17.29
CA TRP A 741 -5.02 56.29 15.95
C TRP A 741 -4.77 54.78 16.00
N GLY A 742 -5.35 54.05 15.06
CA GLY A 742 -5.18 52.60 14.94
C GLY A 742 -5.61 52.06 13.58
N GLY A 743 -5.27 50.79 13.33
CA GLY A 743 -5.79 50.04 12.20
C GLY A 743 -7.09 49.32 12.59
N PHE A 744 -8.19 49.64 11.93
CA PHE A 744 -9.50 49.05 12.26
C PHE A 744 -10.03 48.29 11.05
N LEU A 745 -10.66 47.14 11.29
CA LEU A 745 -11.37 46.43 10.24
C LEU A 745 -12.59 47.24 9.78
N ASP A 746 -12.90 47.12 8.49
CA ASP A 746 -14.16 47.61 7.93
C ASP A 746 -15.30 46.63 8.25
N ASP A 747 -16.55 47.04 8.02
CA ASP A 747 -17.70 46.16 8.18
C ASP A 747 -17.62 44.95 7.22
N VAL A 748 -17.69 43.75 7.79
CA VAL A 748 -17.63 42.48 7.04
C VAL A 748 -19.01 41.84 7.03
N ALA A 749 -19.55 41.62 5.83
CA ALA A 749 -20.77 40.87 5.66
C ALA A 749 -20.55 39.40 6.07
N PHE A 750 -21.33 38.93 7.06
CA PHE A 750 -21.26 37.57 7.56
C PHE A 750 -22.66 36.92 7.50
N ASP A 751 -22.75 35.80 6.78
CA ASP A 751 -23.97 34.99 6.75
C ASP A 751 -23.87 33.85 7.79
N PRO A 752 -24.56 33.96 8.94
CA PRO A 752 -24.51 32.93 9.98
C PRO A 752 -25.19 31.62 9.56
N THR A 753 -26.14 31.68 8.62
CA THR A 753 -26.93 30.51 8.23
C THR A 753 -26.10 29.52 7.41
N ARG A 754 -25.14 30.01 6.61
CA ARG A 754 -24.15 29.20 5.89
C ARG A 754 -23.36 28.27 6.81
N TYR A 755 -23.17 28.64 8.07
CA TYR A 755 -22.43 27.88 9.08
C TYR A 755 -23.32 27.22 10.14
N GLY A 756 -24.65 27.24 9.95
CA GLY A 756 -25.62 26.70 10.89
C GLY A 756 -25.65 27.45 12.23
N ILE A 757 -25.32 28.73 12.25
CA ILE A 757 -25.39 29.60 13.43
C ILE A 757 -26.75 30.31 13.41
N PRO A 758 -27.59 30.20 14.46
CA PRO A 758 -28.84 30.94 14.54
C PRO A 758 -28.58 32.46 14.58
N PRO A 759 -29.30 33.29 13.81
CA PRO A 759 -29.11 34.75 13.83
C PRO A 759 -29.28 35.39 15.22
N ALA A 760 -30.12 34.81 16.08
CA ALA A 760 -30.32 35.28 17.46
C ALA A 760 -29.07 35.15 18.34
N SER A 761 -28.20 34.16 18.04
CA SER A 761 -26.98 33.90 18.81
C SER A 761 -25.85 34.89 18.51
N LEU A 762 -25.92 35.63 17.39
CA LEU A 762 -24.85 36.54 16.95
C LEU A 762 -24.48 37.59 18.00
N ARG A 763 -25.46 38.13 18.73
CA ARG A 763 -25.22 39.14 19.78
C ARG A 763 -24.45 38.60 20.99
N SER A 764 -24.31 37.28 21.09
CA SER A 764 -23.63 36.60 22.20
C SER A 764 -22.28 36.02 21.79
N ILE A 765 -21.88 36.12 20.51
CA ILE A 765 -20.62 35.56 19.99
C ILE A 765 -19.68 36.70 19.63
N GLU A 766 -18.43 36.60 20.07
CA GLU A 766 -17.38 37.56 19.75
C GLU A 766 -17.15 37.62 18.23
N PRO A 767 -17.13 38.81 17.61
CA PRO A 767 -16.93 38.95 16.17
C PRO A 767 -15.68 38.23 15.66
N VAL A 768 -14.59 38.22 16.44
CA VAL A 768 -13.33 37.53 16.09
C VAL A 768 -13.51 36.03 15.87
N GLN A 769 -14.44 35.36 16.58
CA GLN A 769 -14.74 33.94 16.35
C GLN A 769 -15.46 33.71 15.02
N LEU A 770 -16.33 34.65 14.63
CA LEU A 770 -17.08 34.59 13.37
C LEU A 770 -16.18 34.91 12.18
N LEU A 771 -15.32 35.92 12.32
CA LEU A 771 -14.34 36.29 11.30
C LEU A 771 -13.28 35.21 11.12
N ALA A 772 -12.80 34.57 12.19
CA ALA A 772 -11.90 33.42 12.10
C ALA A 772 -12.52 32.26 11.30
N LEU A 773 -13.81 31.97 11.51
CA LEU A 773 -14.55 30.97 10.74
C LEU A 773 -14.66 31.35 9.26
N LEU A 774 -14.97 32.61 8.96
CA LEU A 774 -15.04 33.10 7.58
C LEU A 774 -13.69 32.98 6.86
N VAL A 775 -12.61 33.49 7.46
CA VAL A 775 -11.26 33.47 6.88
C VAL A 775 -10.74 32.04 6.73
N SER A 776 -11.09 31.14 7.66
CA SER A 776 -10.78 29.71 7.54
C SER A 776 -11.42 29.08 6.31
N SER A 777 -12.72 29.35 6.08
CA SER A 777 -13.43 28.86 4.89
C SER A 777 -12.77 29.38 3.62
N MET A 778 -12.45 30.68 3.58
CA MET A 778 -11.77 31.30 2.44
C MET A 778 -10.39 30.69 2.17
N ALA A 779 -9.60 30.42 3.21
CA ALA A 779 -8.26 29.82 3.05
C ALA A 779 -8.32 28.37 2.55
N LEU A 780 -9.30 27.59 3.00
CA LEU A 780 -9.53 26.22 2.52
C LEU A 780 -10.06 26.21 1.07
N GLU A 781 -10.92 27.17 0.71
CA GLU A 781 -11.37 27.39 -0.67
C GLU A 781 -10.21 27.82 -1.58
N ASP A 782 -9.32 28.70 -1.12
CA ASP A 782 -8.11 29.10 -1.86
C ASP A 782 -7.14 27.92 -2.08
N ALA A 783 -7.06 27.00 -1.10
CA ALA A 783 -6.33 25.73 -1.23
C ALA A 783 -7.01 24.69 -2.15
N GLY A 784 -8.21 24.99 -2.68
CA GLY A 784 -8.99 24.08 -3.51
C GLY A 784 -9.56 22.85 -2.78
N LEU A 785 -9.59 22.88 -1.44
CA LEU A 785 -10.10 21.79 -0.60
C LEU A 785 -11.65 21.77 -0.53
N ASP A 786 -12.31 22.80 -1.04
CA ASP A 786 -13.75 22.86 -1.28
C ASP A 786 -14.18 22.01 -2.50
N ARG A 787 -13.27 21.77 -3.44
CA ARG A 787 -13.56 21.13 -4.74
C ARG A 787 -13.16 19.66 -4.81
N ARG A 788 -12.59 19.10 -3.74
CA ARG A 788 -12.14 17.71 -3.70
C ARG A 788 -12.16 17.13 -2.28
N PRO A 789 -12.26 15.80 -2.12
CA PRO A 789 -12.11 15.16 -0.82
C PRO A 789 -10.72 15.41 -0.22
N PHE A 790 -10.66 15.65 1.09
CA PHE A 790 -9.42 15.80 1.85
C PHE A 790 -9.58 15.18 3.26
N PRO A 791 -8.48 14.81 3.96
CA PRO A 791 -8.54 14.08 5.22
C PRO A 791 -8.96 14.99 6.39
N ARG A 792 -10.27 15.19 6.56
CA ARG A 792 -10.87 15.99 7.64
C ARG A 792 -10.48 15.47 9.03
N GLU A 793 -10.35 14.16 9.17
CA GLU A 793 -9.90 13.46 10.38
C GLU A 793 -8.46 13.80 10.79
N ARG A 794 -7.65 14.25 9.83
CA ARG A 794 -6.24 14.60 10.04
C ARG A 794 -5.96 16.06 9.66
N THR A 795 -6.99 16.91 9.74
CA THR A 795 -6.85 18.35 9.55
C THR A 795 -6.86 19.05 10.91
N ALA A 796 -5.69 19.54 11.35
CA ALA A 796 -5.54 20.29 12.58
C ALA A 796 -6.00 21.75 12.40
N THR A 797 -6.53 22.35 13.47
CA THR A 797 -7.03 23.74 13.50
C THR A 797 -6.38 24.50 14.65
N ILE A 798 -5.41 25.35 14.35
CA ILE A 798 -4.60 26.03 15.36
C ILE A 798 -4.78 27.53 15.17
N PHE A 799 -5.30 28.23 16.19
CA PHE A 799 -5.52 29.67 16.12
C PHE A 799 -4.72 30.43 17.17
N ALA A 800 -3.95 31.41 16.73
CA ALA A 800 -3.49 32.48 17.58
C ALA A 800 -4.65 33.41 17.93
N SER A 801 -4.84 33.69 19.21
CA SER A 801 -5.81 34.68 19.68
C SER A 801 -5.24 35.35 20.92
N GLY A 802 -5.23 36.68 20.93
CA GLY A 802 -4.96 37.45 22.15
C GLY A 802 -6.04 37.24 23.22
N GLY A 803 -5.78 37.79 24.41
CA GLY A 803 -6.62 37.71 25.60
C GLY A 803 -7.98 38.41 25.49
N MET A 804 -8.38 39.19 26.50
CA MET A 804 -9.75 39.72 26.61
C MET A 804 -10.16 40.56 25.39
N ASN A 805 -11.09 40.03 24.61
CA ASN A 805 -11.80 40.73 23.54
C ASN A 805 -12.99 41.54 24.10
N ASP A 806 -13.58 42.39 23.26
CA ASP A 806 -14.55 43.40 23.68
C ASP A 806 -15.79 42.80 24.34
N LEU A 807 -16.41 41.77 23.75
CA LEU A 807 -17.64 41.19 24.30
C LEU A 807 -17.41 40.56 25.68
N GLY A 808 -16.27 39.86 25.86
CA GLY A 808 -15.87 39.33 27.15
C GLY A 808 -15.71 40.42 28.22
N THR A 809 -15.05 41.53 27.86
CA THR A 809 -14.88 42.70 28.74
C THR A 809 -16.22 43.31 29.11
N ILE A 810 -17.15 43.42 28.16
CA ILE A 810 -18.49 43.96 28.38
C ILE A 810 -19.30 43.06 29.33
N TYR A 811 -19.24 41.72 29.20
CA TYR A 811 -19.90 40.80 30.14
C TYR A 811 -19.30 40.87 31.56
N ILE A 812 -17.97 41.03 31.65
CA ILE A 812 -17.28 41.26 32.92
C ILE A 812 -17.77 42.57 33.53
N PHE A 813 -17.79 43.67 32.76
CA PHE A 813 -18.31 44.96 33.22
C PHE A 813 -19.76 44.85 33.68
N ARG A 814 -20.64 44.25 32.88
CA ARG A 814 -22.05 44.03 33.24
C ARG A 814 -22.19 43.34 34.61
N THR A 815 -21.39 42.31 34.84
CA THR A 815 -21.41 41.50 36.07
C THR A 815 -20.84 42.27 37.26
N LEU A 816 -19.71 42.93 37.07
CA LEU A 816 -19.03 43.70 38.10
C LEU A 816 -19.77 45.00 38.45
N LEU A 817 -20.52 45.58 37.51
CA LEU A 817 -21.30 46.78 37.74
C LEU A 817 -22.32 46.58 38.86
N ALA A 818 -23.06 45.47 38.85
CA ALA A 818 -23.99 45.14 39.94
C ALA A 818 -23.28 44.93 41.29
N HIS A 819 -22.00 44.52 41.27
CA HIS A 819 -21.21 44.32 42.49
C HIS A 819 -20.61 45.62 43.05
N TYR A 820 -20.15 46.53 42.18
CA TYR A 820 -19.43 47.74 42.59
C TYR A 820 -20.32 48.98 42.67
N LEU A 821 -21.39 49.08 41.88
CA LEU A 821 -22.29 50.24 41.92
C LEU A 821 -22.87 50.50 43.32
N PRO A 822 -23.26 49.49 44.11
CA PRO A 822 -23.75 49.72 45.48
C PRO A 822 -22.69 50.29 46.44
N LYS A 823 -21.41 50.21 46.08
CA LYS A 823 -20.29 50.75 46.89
C LYS A 823 -20.01 52.23 46.60
N ALA A 824 -20.66 52.82 45.59
CA ALA A 824 -20.49 54.24 45.27
C ALA A 824 -21.23 55.12 46.30
N GLU A 825 -20.48 55.89 47.08
CA GLU A 825 -21.04 56.86 48.04
C GLU A 825 -21.73 58.02 47.31
N GLY A 826 -22.82 58.53 47.89
CA GLY A 826 -23.55 59.69 47.35
C GLY A 826 -24.55 59.40 46.22
N VAL A 827 -24.75 58.14 45.84
CA VAL A 827 -25.76 57.73 44.83
C VAL A 827 -26.94 57.03 45.51
N SER A 828 -28.17 57.53 45.32
CA SER A 828 -29.38 56.93 45.92
C SER A 828 -29.71 55.56 45.33
N GLU A 829 -30.45 54.73 46.08
CA GLU A 829 -30.90 53.41 45.61
C GLU A 829 -31.77 53.51 44.35
N GLU A 830 -32.63 54.52 44.24
CA GLU A 830 -33.43 54.77 43.05
C GLU A 830 -32.55 55.07 41.83
N ALA A 831 -31.51 55.91 42.00
CA ALA A 831 -30.57 56.22 40.93
C ALA A 831 -29.75 54.98 40.53
N ARG A 832 -29.32 54.15 41.49
CA ARG A 832 -28.62 52.88 41.22
C ARG A 832 -29.47 51.94 40.39
N LYS A 833 -30.75 51.79 40.75
CA LYS A 833 -31.70 50.96 40.01
C LYS A 833 -31.93 51.48 38.58
N GLN A 834 -32.10 52.79 38.42
CA GLN A 834 -32.26 53.41 37.09
C GLN A 834 -31.03 53.21 36.21
N ILE A 835 -29.82 53.37 36.76
CA ILE A 835 -28.56 53.12 36.04
C ILE A 835 -28.48 51.65 35.58
N LEU A 836 -28.77 50.70 36.47
CA LEU A 836 -28.75 49.28 36.12
C LEU A 836 -29.80 48.93 35.08
N GLU A 837 -31.04 49.41 35.23
CA GLU A 837 -32.12 49.13 34.29
C GLU A 837 -31.80 49.67 32.88
N SER A 838 -31.35 50.93 32.78
CA SER A 838 -30.99 51.54 31.49
C SER A 838 -29.82 50.80 30.83
N LEU A 839 -28.72 50.57 31.56
CA LEU A 839 -27.56 49.88 30.98
C LEU A 839 -27.86 48.42 30.64
N TYR A 840 -28.70 47.73 31.40
CA TYR A 840 -29.01 46.31 31.16
C TYR A 840 -30.00 46.08 30.02
N GLN A 841 -30.91 47.02 29.79
CA GLN A 841 -31.93 46.93 28.74
C GLN A 841 -31.42 47.44 27.39
N ASP A 842 -30.70 48.57 27.39
CA ASP A 842 -30.46 49.33 26.17
C ASP A 842 -29.00 49.21 25.65
N GLU A 843 -28.02 49.03 26.53
CA GLU A 843 -26.58 49.13 26.17
C GLU A 843 -25.81 47.80 26.28
N LEU A 844 -26.00 47.04 27.37
CA LEU A 844 -25.18 45.85 27.68
C LEU A 844 -25.84 44.55 27.19
N PRO A 845 -25.06 43.58 26.68
CA PRO A 845 -25.56 42.31 26.17
C PRO A 845 -26.24 41.49 27.29
N LYS A 846 -27.22 40.68 26.90
CA LYS A 846 -27.97 39.80 27.81
C LYS A 846 -27.26 38.46 27.96
N TRP A 847 -27.27 37.89 29.16
CA TRP A 847 -26.82 36.53 29.37
C TRP A 847 -27.76 35.53 28.68
N THR A 848 -27.18 34.65 27.87
CA THR A 848 -27.83 33.53 27.18
C THR A 848 -26.96 32.28 27.31
N GLU A 849 -27.47 31.12 26.89
CA GLU A 849 -26.68 29.89 26.82
C GLU A 849 -25.48 30.00 25.86
N ASP A 850 -25.58 30.87 24.86
CA ASP A 850 -24.51 31.14 23.89
C ASP A 850 -23.45 32.12 24.42
N SER A 851 -23.74 32.89 25.46
CA SER A 851 -22.84 33.95 25.96
C SER A 851 -21.50 33.37 26.43
N PHE A 852 -21.51 32.29 27.23
CA PHE A 852 -20.29 31.71 27.77
C PHE A 852 -19.33 31.21 26.68
N PRO A 853 -19.72 30.30 25.76
CA PRO A 853 -18.82 29.90 24.66
C PRO A 853 -18.52 31.06 23.70
N GLY A 854 -19.37 32.07 23.66
CA GLY A 854 -19.27 33.19 22.73
C GLY A 854 -18.08 34.13 22.95
N PHE A 855 -17.55 34.26 24.17
CA PHE A 855 -16.37 35.12 24.45
C PHE A 855 -15.10 34.36 24.85
N LEU A 856 -15.13 33.02 24.90
CA LEU A 856 -13.96 32.22 25.27
C LEU A 856 -12.93 32.19 24.13
N GLY A 857 -11.66 32.45 24.45
CA GLY A 857 -10.56 32.45 23.48
C GLY A 857 -10.37 31.09 22.78
N ASN A 858 -10.39 29.99 23.53
CA ASN A 858 -10.23 28.64 22.96
C ASN A 858 -11.33 28.25 21.96
N VAL A 859 -12.50 28.88 22.05
CA VAL A 859 -13.63 28.63 21.16
C VAL A 859 -13.41 29.23 19.76
N VAL A 860 -12.42 30.12 19.57
CA VAL A 860 -12.00 30.56 18.21
C VAL A 860 -11.64 29.35 17.35
N ALA A 861 -10.66 28.54 17.79
CA ALA A 861 -10.27 27.31 17.08
C ALA A 861 -11.40 26.26 17.10
N GLY A 862 -12.07 26.10 18.24
CA GLY A 862 -13.12 25.09 18.41
C GLY A 862 -14.33 25.32 17.50
N ARG A 863 -14.74 26.58 17.30
CA ARG A 863 -15.86 26.95 16.43
C ARG A 863 -15.52 26.71 14.96
N VAL A 864 -14.30 27.05 14.54
CA VAL A 864 -13.78 26.74 13.20
C VAL A 864 -13.84 25.23 12.96
N ALA A 865 -13.21 24.45 13.84
CA ALA A 865 -13.16 22.99 13.70
C ALA A 865 -14.56 22.35 13.69
N ASN A 866 -15.44 22.79 14.59
CA ASN A 866 -16.81 22.28 14.68
C ASN A 866 -17.64 22.60 13.44
N ARG A 867 -17.60 23.85 12.95
CA ARG A 867 -18.47 24.29 11.84
C ARG A 867 -17.96 23.90 10.47
N LEU A 868 -16.65 23.65 10.34
CA LEU A 868 -16.05 23.16 9.11
C LEU A 868 -15.81 21.65 9.12
N ASP A 869 -16.25 20.90 10.14
CA ASP A 869 -16.03 19.45 10.29
C ASP A 869 -14.55 19.06 10.11
N LEU A 870 -13.68 19.69 10.91
CA LEU A 870 -12.26 19.38 10.99
C LEU A 870 -12.01 18.64 12.30
N ARG A 871 -11.54 17.39 12.21
CA ARG A 871 -11.53 16.45 13.33
C ARG A 871 -10.12 16.12 13.82
N GLY A 872 -9.11 16.83 13.32
CA GLY A 872 -7.76 16.83 13.90
C GLY A 872 -7.68 17.66 15.18
N ALA A 873 -6.47 17.80 15.73
CA ALA A 873 -6.23 18.58 16.94
C ALA A 873 -6.69 20.04 16.74
N ASN A 874 -7.39 20.60 17.73
CA ASN A 874 -7.77 22.01 17.73
C ASN A 874 -7.52 22.66 19.09
N PHE A 875 -6.91 23.84 19.07
CA PHE A 875 -6.61 24.64 20.26
C PHE A 875 -6.14 26.04 19.85
N THR A 876 -6.04 26.92 20.83
CA THR A 876 -5.50 28.27 20.67
C THR A 876 -4.15 28.44 21.33
N VAL A 877 -3.34 29.35 20.79
CA VAL A 877 -2.03 29.72 21.34
C VAL A 877 -1.96 31.22 21.59
N ASP A 878 -1.25 31.62 22.65
CA ASP A 878 -1.01 33.00 23.01
C ASP A 878 0.47 33.16 23.40
N ALA A 879 1.16 34.00 22.63
CA ALA A 879 2.52 34.47 22.85
C ALA A 879 2.59 35.98 22.56
N ALA A 880 1.53 36.73 22.88
CA ALA A 880 1.36 38.14 22.55
C ALA A 880 1.65 38.42 21.05
N CYS A 881 2.55 39.35 20.74
CA CYS A 881 2.90 39.73 19.35
C CYS A 881 3.46 38.57 18.51
N ALA A 882 4.00 37.50 19.13
CA ALA A 882 4.55 36.34 18.43
C ALA A 882 3.53 35.20 18.22
N SER A 883 2.27 35.38 18.61
CA SER A 883 1.26 34.30 18.63
C SER A 883 1.05 33.63 17.27
N SER A 884 1.02 34.41 16.18
CA SER A 884 0.83 33.86 14.82
C SER A 884 1.99 32.95 14.39
N LEU A 885 3.22 33.32 14.70
CA LEU A 885 4.41 32.49 14.45
C LEU A 885 4.48 31.28 15.39
N ALA A 886 4.02 31.41 16.63
CA ALA A 886 3.90 30.28 17.54
C ALA A 886 2.85 29.25 17.05
N ALA A 887 1.72 29.73 16.52
CA ALA A 887 0.71 28.88 15.88
C ALA A 887 1.30 28.16 14.66
N LEU A 888 2.12 28.87 13.87
CA LEU A 888 2.85 28.31 12.73
C LEU A 888 3.84 27.22 13.16
N ASP A 889 4.65 27.44 14.20
CA ASP A 889 5.60 26.43 14.72
C ASP A 889 4.87 25.16 15.15
N VAL A 890 3.76 25.31 15.87
CA VAL A 890 2.96 24.16 16.30
C VAL A 890 2.33 23.43 15.11
N GLY A 891 1.80 24.16 14.11
CA GLY A 891 1.24 23.57 12.89
C GLY A 891 2.30 22.81 12.08
N ILE A 892 3.49 23.38 11.92
CA ILE A 892 4.64 22.73 11.27
C ILE A 892 5.02 21.45 12.02
N ARG A 893 5.05 21.47 13.35
CA ARG A 893 5.37 20.29 14.16
C ARG A 893 4.33 19.19 14.02
N GLN A 894 3.04 19.52 14.04
CA GLN A 894 1.94 18.56 13.82
C GLN A 894 2.04 17.87 12.45
N LEU A 895 2.46 18.61 11.42
CA LEU A 895 2.72 18.06 10.09
C LEU A 895 3.97 17.17 10.08
N ARG A 896 5.08 17.62 10.64
CA ARG A 896 6.35 16.87 10.68
C ARG A 896 6.29 15.61 11.56
N SER A 897 5.47 15.59 12.62
CA SER A 897 5.25 14.41 13.45
C SER A 897 4.29 13.40 12.83
N GLY A 898 3.53 13.80 11.81
CA GLY A 898 2.46 13.00 11.24
C GLY A 898 1.18 12.98 12.07
N ASP A 899 1.02 13.85 13.07
CA ASP A 899 -0.23 13.98 13.82
C ASP A 899 -1.34 14.62 12.97
N ALA A 900 -0.96 15.44 11.97
CA ALA A 900 -1.84 16.01 10.97
C ALA A 900 -1.29 15.82 9.55
N ASP A 901 -2.18 15.78 8.56
CA ASP A 901 -1.85 15.82 7.12
C ASP A 901 -2.05 17.21 6.52
N ILE A 902 -2.93 18.00 7.14
CA ILE A 902 -3.19 19.40 6.81
C ILE A 902 -3.24 20.16 8.12
N ALA A 903 -2.61 21.33 8.19
CA ALA A 903 -2.76 22.25 9.31
C ALA A 903 -3.37 23.56 8.83
N LEU A 904 -4.56 23.88 9.33
CA LEU A 904 -5.15 25.21 9.23
C LEU A 904 -4.61 26.05 10.39
N VAL A 905 -3.72 26.98 10.07
CA VAL A 905 -3.10 27.88 11.05
C VAL A 905 -3.67 29.28 10.84
N GLY A 906 -4.34 29.80 11.86
CA GLY A 906 -4.92 31.13 11.83
C GLY A 906 -4.43 32.03 12.95
N ALA A 907 -4.68 33.33 12.82
CA ALA A 907 -4.44 34.33 13.83
C ALA A 907 -5.55 35.38 13.80
N VAL A 908 -5.98 35.82 14.98
CA VAL A 908 -6.97 36.88 15.10
C VAL A 908 -6.64 37.84 16.24
N ASP A 909 -6.79 39.13 15.96
CA ASP A 909 -6.77 40.21 16.93
C ASP A 909 -7.90 41.20 16.61
N GLY A 910 -8.81 41.40 17.55
CA GLY A 910 -9.87 42.41 17.49
C GLY A 910 -9.75 43.44 18.61
N THR A 911 -8.63 43.48 19.33
CA THR A 911 -8.51 44.15 20.64
C THR A 911 -8.10 45.62 20.50
N ASN A 912 -8.88 46.42 19.77
CA ASN A 912 -8.62 47.86 19.56
C ASN A 912 -9.54 48.81 20.36
N GLY A 913 -10.10 48.30 21.47
CA GLY A 913 -10.97 49.05 22.38
C GLY A 913 -10.23 49.91 23.42
N PRO A 914 -10.98 50.63 24.29
CA PRO A 914 -10.41 51.54 25.28
C PRO A 914 -9.43 50.89 26.26
N VAL A 915 -9.69 49.63 26.66
CA VAL A 915 -8.83 48.91 27.62
C VAL A 915 -7.44 48.65 27.02
N SER A 916 -7.38 48.26 25.75
CA SER A 916 -6.11 48.04 25.04
C SER A 916 -5.35 49.35 24.88
N PHE A 917 -5.99 50.40 24.36
CA PHE A 917 -5.37 51.73 24.23
C PHE A 917 -4.86 52.25 25.58
N MET A 918 -5.63 52.07 26.65
CA MET A 918 -5.20 52.44 28.01
C MET A 918 -3.97 51.64 28.43
N SER A 919 -3.98 50.32 28.23
CA SER A 919 -2.87 49.43 28.60
C SER A 919 -1.57 49.83 27.90
N PHE A 920 -1.60 50.07 26.59
CA PHE A 920 -0.43 50.52 25.83
C PHE A 920 -0.02 51.97 26.11
N ALA A 921 -0.97 52.84 26.51
CA ALA A 921 -0.65 54.20 26.93
C ALA A 921 0.10 54.21 28.28
N GLN A 922 -0.29 53.35 29.23
CA GLN A 922 0.38 53.22 30.53
C GLN A 922 1.80 52.65 30.40
N THR A 923 2.10 51.87 29.37
CA THR A 923 3.46 51.38 29.06
C THR A 923 4.26 52.33 28.15
N HIS A 924 3.68 53.47 27.78
CA HIS A 924 4.26 54.46 26.85
C HIS A 924 4.65 53.89 25.47
N ALA A 925 3.97 52.82 25.04
CA ALA A 925 4.28 52.13 23.80
C ALA A 925 3.64 52.77 22.56
N LEU A 926 2.51 53.48 22.70
CA LEU A 926 1.81 54.10 21.56
C LEU A 926 2.59 55.27 20.94
N SER A 927 2.45 55.45 19.62
CA SER A 927 2.84 56.66 18.92
C SER A 927 1.79 57.75 19.12
N PRO A 928 2.14 58.95 19.64
CA PRO A 928 1.23 60.09 19.71
C PRO A 928 0.83 60.60 18.32
N ARG A 929 1.70 60.39 17.32
CA ARG A 929 1.46 60.75 15.92
C ARG A 929 0.71 59.67 15.15
N GLY A 930 0.40 58.55 15.80
CA GLY A 930 -0.43 57.49 15.23
C GLY A 930 0.19 56.75 14.06
N ARG A 931 1.52 56.60 14.01
CA ARG A 931 2.17 55.85 12.93
C ARG A 931 3.32 55.02 13.47
N CYS A 932 3.42 53.78 13.02
CA CYS A 932 4.64 52.98 13.15
C CYS A 932 5.66 53.52 12.15
N ARG A 933 6.84 53.91 12.64
CA ARG A 933 7.97 54.35 11.80
C ARG A 933 9.18 53.47 12.09
N PRO A 934 9.14 52.19 11.70
CA PRO A 934 10.23 51.26 11.97
C PRO A 934 11.55 51.81 11.46
N PHE A 935 12.56 51.83 12.32
CA PHE A 935 13.94 52.16 12.00
C PHE A 935 14.19 53.62 11.59
N ASP A 936 13.19 54.50 11.74
CA ASP A 936 13.32 55.94 11.49
C ASP A 936 13.84 56.67 12.74
N ASP A 937 14.67 57.70 12.57
CA ASP A 937 15.16 58.53 13.69
C ASP A 937 14.03 59.17 14.51
N SER A 938 12.86 59.35 13.90
CA SER A 938 11.68 59.89 14.56
C SER A 938 10.76 58.82 15.16
N ALA A 939 11.13 57.54 15.21
CA ALA A 939 10.33 56.48 15.84
C ALA A 939 9.87 56.85 17.27
N ASP A 940 8.55 56.92 17.51
CA ASP A 940 7.95 57.44 18.75
C ASP A 940 6.89 56.52 19.38
N GLY A 941 6.77 55.29 18.88
CA GLY A 941 5.87 54.25 19.36
C GLY A 941 5.13 53.52 18.22
N ILE A 942 4.23 52.62 18.63
CA ILE A 942 3.41 51.79 17.74
C ILE A 942 2.01 52.41 17.53
N ALA A 943 1.39 52.14 16.38
CA ALA A 943 -0.05 52.23 16.17
C ALA A 943 -0.61 50.81 16.11
N ILE A 944 -1.45 50.44 17.07
CA ILE A 944 -2.03 49.09 17.14
C ILE A 944 -3.16 48.91 16.12
N GLY A 945 -3.38 47.67 15.69
CA GLY A 945 -4.37 47.35 14.67
C GLY A 945 -5.00 45.99 14.83
N GLU A 946 -6.11 45.81 14.15
CA GLU A 946 -6.90 44.57 14.11
C GLU A 946 -6.55 43.74 12.88
N GLY A 947 -6.85 42.44 12.94
CA GLY A 947 -6.66 41.57 11.78
C GLY A 947 -7.09 40.13 12.02
N VAL A 948 -7.49 39.47 10.93
CA VAL A 948 -7.78 38.03 10.91
C VAL A 948 -7.07 37.43 9.71
N CYS A 949 -6.21 36.43 9.92
CA CYS A 949 -5.46 35.77 8.85
C CYS A 949 -5.51 34.25 9.03
N ALA A 950 -5.47 33.49 7.94
CA ALA A 950 -5.28 32.05 7.97
C ALA A 950 -4.44 31.56 6.79
N VAL A 951 -3.65 30.52 7.04
CA VAL A 951 -2.90 29.76 6.05
C VAL A 951 -3.21 28.27 6.17
N VAL A 952 -3.21 27.58 5.03
CA VAL A 952 -3.34 26.13 4.94
C VAL A 952 -1.97 25.56 4.62
N LEU A 953 -1.49 24.68 5.50
CA LEU A 953 -0.17 24.08 5.42
C LEU A 953 -0.26 22.59 5.12
N LYS A 954 0.69 22.12 4.32
CA LYS A 954 0.94 20.70 4.08
C LYS A 954 2.43 20.45 4.07
N ARG A 955 2.85 19.20 4.30
CA ARG A 955 4.21 18.78 3.93
C ARG A 955 4.40 19.04 2.44
N LEU A 956 5.55 19.59 2.04
CA LEU A 956 5.82 19.93 0.64
C LEU A 956 5.62 18.71 -0.27
N ALA A 957 6.03 17.53 0.19
CA ALA A 957 5.82 16.27 -0.52
C ALA A 957 4.34 15.96 -0.76
N ASP A 958 3.49 16.19 0.24
CA ASP A 958 2.05 15.97 0.11
C ASP A 958 1.39 17.02 -0.78
N ALA A 959 1.88 18.25 -0.76
CA ALA A 959 1.41 19.31 -1.65
C ALA A 959 1.73 18.99 -3.11
N GLU A 960 2.98 18.58 -3.40
CA GLU A 960 3.41 18.17 -4.74
C GLU A 960 2.66 16.92 -5.23
N ARG A 961 2.50 15.92 -4.35
CA ARG A 961 1.73 14.68 -4.65
C ARG A 961 0.29 14.99 -5.03
N ASP A 962 -0.35 15.91 -4.29
CA ASP A 962 -1.77 16.21 -4.48
C ASP A 962 -2.00 17.32 -5.52
N GLY A 963 -0.95 17.80 -6.20
CA GLY A 963 -1.05 18.82 -7.24
C GLY A 963 -1.52 20.18 -6.70
N ASP A 964 -1.18 20.50 -5.46
CA ASP A 964 -1.54 21.75 -4.82
C ASP A 964 -0.85 22.95 -5.46
N ARG A 965 -1.52 24.11 -5.43
CA ARG A 965 -0.85 25.38 -5.65
C ARG A 965 0.04 25.66 -4.46
N ILE A 966 1.35 25.80 -4.68
CA ILE A 966 2.32 26.13 -3.62
C ILE A 966 2.66 27.62 -3.74
N TYR A 967 2.28 28.42 -2.74
CA TYR A 967 2.60 29.84 -2.69
C TYR A 967 4.03 30.10 -2.24
N SER A 968 4.46 29.38 -1.21
CA SER A 968 5.79 29.45 -0.63
C SER A 968 6.11 28.16 0.11
N VAL A 969 7.40 27.98 0.40
CA VAL A 969 7.91 26.86 1.18
C VAL A 969 8.57 27.41 2.44
N ILE A 970 8.07 26.99 3.60
CA ILE A 970 8.66 27.30 4.89
C ILE A 970 9.81 26.31 5.10
N LYS A 971 11.03 26.84 4.99
CA LYS A 971 12.28 26.06 5.11
C LYS A 971 12.55 25.71 6.57
N GLY A 972 12.36 26.65 7.48
CA GLY A 972 12.53 26.42 8.91
C GLY A 972 11.86 27.48 9.76
N ILE A 973 11.71 27.16 11.05
CA ILE A 973 11.13 28.05 12.05
C ILE A 973 11.94 27.98 13.36
N GLY A 974 12.11 29.12 14.00
CA GLY A 974 12.87 29.25 15.24
C GLY A 974 12.09 30.06 16.27
N SER A 975 12.22 29.68 17.53
CA SER A 975 11.59 30.40 18.64
C SER A 975 12.53 30.40 19.84
N SER A 976 12.50 31.47 20.62
CA SER A 976 13.29 31.66 21.84
C SER A 976 12.48 32.47 22.86
N SER A 977 13.05 32.70 24.03
CA SER A 977 12.56 33.65 25.02
C SER A 977 13.73 34.50 25.48
N ASP A 978 13.48 35.77 25.76
CA ASP A 978 14.47 36.72 26.29
C ASP A 978 14.97 36.34 27.69
N GLY A 979 14.30 35.41 28.39
CA GLY A 979 14.72 34.92 29.69
C GLY A 979 14.75 36.01 30.76
N HIS A 980 15.81 36.05 31.56
CA HIS A 980 15.98 37.06 32.62
C HIS A 980 16.60 38.34 32.04
N ASN A 981 15.81 39.41 31.95
CA ASN A 981 16.25 40.72 31.46
C ASN A 981 15.81 41.85 32.43
N ARG A 982 16.21 43.10 32.15
CA ARG A 982 15.95 44.31 32.97
C ARG A 982 14.47 44.51 33.32
N SER A 983 13.57 44.08 32.46
CA SER A 983 12.12 44.09 32.64
C SER A 983 11.52 42.94 31.83
N LEU A 984 10.35 42.45 32.23
CA LEU A 984 9.57 41.46 31.49
C LEU A 984 9.24 41.91 30.06
N THR A 985 9.10 43.22 29.83
CA THR A 985 8.69 43.81 28.55
C THR A 985 9.82 44.47 27.76
N ALA A 986 11.05 44.43 28.28
CA ALA A 986 12.20 44.99 27.58
C ALA A 986 12.79 43.95 26.61
N PRO A 987 12.99 44.29 25.32
CA PRO A 987 13.57 43.37 24.36
C PRO A 987 15.03 43.03 24.70
N HIS A 988 15.46 41.81 24.38
CA HIS A 988 16.84 41.36 24.56
C HIS A 988 17.45 40.88 23.23
N PRO A 989 18.51 41.55 22.71
CA PRO A 989 19.12 41.17 21.43
C PRO A 989 19.55 39.70 21.36
N GLU A 990 20.12 39.14 22.43
CA GLU A 990 20.56 37.73 22.43
C GLU A 990 19.40 36.75 22.25
N GLY A 991 18.22 37.09 22.79
CA GLY A 991 17.01 36.29 22.59
C GLY A 991 16.60 36.27 21.12
N GLN A 992 16.64 37.43 20.47
CA GLN A 992 16.34 37.59 19.04
C GLN A 992 17.33 36.83 18.15
N VAL A 993 18.64 36.99 18.41
CA VAL A 993 19.70 36.24 17.72
C VAL A 993 19.48 34.73 17.85
N LEU A 994 19.19 34.24 19.06
CA LEU A 994 18.95 32.82 19.29
C LEU A 994 17.73 32.27 18.52
N ALA A 995 16.66 33.07 18.38
CA ALA A 995 15.51 32.68 17.54
C ALA A 995 15.90 32.58 16.06
N LEU A 996 16.67 33.54 15.55
CA LEU A 996 17.16 33.56 14.16
C LEU A 996 18.10 32.38 13.90
N GLU A 997 19.08 32.13 14.77
CA GLU A 997 20.00 30.99 14.68
C GLU A 997 19.23 29.65 14.64
N ARG A 998 18.20 29.49 15.47
CA ARG A 998 17.34 28.30 15.46
C ARG A 998 16.57 28.16 14.15
N ALA A 999 16.07 29.26 13.59
CA ALA A 999 15.35 29.26 12.33
C ALA A 999 16.28 28.88 11.16
N TYR A 1000 17.49 29.46 11.10
CA TYR A 1000 18.50 29.13 10.09
C TYR A 1000 18.97 27.68 10.20
N ALA A 1001 19.20 27.21 11.43
CA ALA A 1001 19.57 25.82 11.70
C ALA A 1001 18.45 24.84 11.30
N ASP A 1002 17.18 25.17 11.57
CA ASP A 1002 16.04 24.35 11.14
C ASP A 1002 15.89 24.34 9.61
N ALA A 1003 16.16 25.48 8.97
CA ALA A 1003 16.06 25.66 7.52
C ALA A 1003 17.24 25.06 6.73
N GLY A 1004 18.39 24.85 7.39
CA GLY A 1004 19.62 24.42 6.73
C GLY A 1004 20.14 25.44 5.71
N VAL A 1005 19.91 26.74 5.96
CA VAL A 1005 20.33 27.84 5.07
C VAL A 1005 21.40 28.70 5.73
N ASP A 1006 22.30 29.21 4.90
CA ASP A 1006 23.29 30.21 5.34
C ASP A 1006 22.59 31.57 5.51
N PRO A 1007 22.79 32.30 6.62
CA PRO A 1007 22.21 33.64 6.80
C PRO A 1007 22.50 34.60 5.64
N SER A 1008 23.66 34.48 4.98
CA SER A 1008 24.02 35.30 3.81
C SER A 1008 23.15 35.06 2.57
N SER A 1009 22.38 33.96 2.53
CA SER A 1009 21.43 33.68 1.45
C SER A 1009 20.08 34.40 1.60
N VAL A 1010 19.84 35.01 2.77
CA VAL A 1010 18.60 35.76 3.04
C VAL A 1010 18.65 37.11 2.36
N THR A 1011 17.69 37.38 1.47
CA THR A 1011 17.65 38.63 0.67
C THR A 1011 16.65 39.65 1.18
N LEU A 1012 15.72 39.24 2.04
CA LEU A 1012 14.67 40.08 2.62
C LEU A 1012 14.37 39.61 4.04
N ILE A 1013 14.24 40.57 4.96
CA ILE A 1013 13.78 40.33 6.33
C ILE A 1013 12.56 41.21 6.55
N GLU A 1014 11.39 40.58 6.72
CA GLU A 1014 10.20 41.23 7.27
C GLU A 1014 10.38 41.28 8.79
N ALA A 1015 10.77 42.44 9.29
CA ALA A 1015 11.11 42.64 10.70
C ALA A 1015 9.86 42.79 11.59
N HIS A 1016 10.03 42.68 12.91
CA HIS A 1016 8.98 43.01 13.86
C HIS A 1016 8.63 44.51 13.80
N GLY A 1017 9.64 45.39 13.68
CA GLY A 1017 9.48 46.76 13.16
C GLY A 1017 8.42 47.59 13.89
N THR A 1018 8.41 47.55 15.22
CA THR A 1018 7.34 48.19 16.01
C THR A 1018 7.31 49.72 15.94
N GLY A 1019 8.40 50.38 15.51
CA GLY A 1019 8.51 51.83 15.56
C GLY A 1019 8.77 52.36 16.97
N THR A 1020 9.25 51.51 17.88
CA THR A 1020 9.62 51.90 19.24
C THR A 1020 11.12 52.14 19.32
N SER A 1021 11.54 53.26 19.93
CA SER A 1021 12.95 53.66 19.93
C SER A 1021 13.91 52.61 20.50
N VAL A 1022 13.48 51.82 21.48
CA VAL A 1022 14.29 50.74 22.09
C VAL A 1022 14.17 49.43 21.31
N GLY A 1023 12.96 49.06 20.85
CA GLY A 1023 12.71 47.84 20.10
C GLY A 1023 13.46 47.83 18.77
N ASP A 1024 13.34 48.90 18.00
CA ASP A 1024 13.97 49.02 16.68
C ASP A 1024 15.51 48.97 16.78
N LYS A 1025 16.09 49.60 17.80
CA LYS A 1025 17.55 49.53 18.06
C LYS A 1025 18.00 48.14 18.46
N SER A 1026 17.22 47.45 19.29
CA SER A 1026 17.49 46.06 19.68
C SER A 1026 17.46 45.15 18.47
N GLU A 1027 16.45 45.29 17.62
CA GLU A 1027 16.23 44.45 16.44
C GLU A 1027 17.32 44.66 15.38
N ILE A 1028 17.64 45.93 15.04
CA ILE A 1028 18.78 46.22 14.15
C ILE A 1028 20.10 45.69 14.73
N GLY A 1029 20.29 45.82 16.04
CA GLY A 1029 21.48 45.30 16.71
C GLY A 1029 21.58 43.77 16.72
N ALA A 1030 20.46 43.05 16.59
CA ALA A 1030 20.43 41.60 16.46
C ALA A 1030 20.62 41.14 15.00
N LEU A 1031 20.25 41.97 14.03
CA LEU A 1031 20.37 41.68 12.60
C LEU A 1031 21.77 41.99 12.02
N ASN A 1032 22.48 42.96 12.61
CA ASN A 1032 23.87 43.30 12.28
C ASN A 1032 24.87 42.44 13.05
#